data_AF-Q55CG7-F1
#
_entry.id   AF-Q55CG7-F1
#
_cell.length_a   1.000
_cell.length_b   1.000
_cell.length_c   1.000
_cell.angle_alpha   90.00
_cell.angle_beta   90.00
_cell.angle_gamma   90.00
#
_symmetry.space_group_name_H-M   'P 1'
#
loop_
_entity.id
_entity.type
_entity.pdbx_description
1 polymer ?
#
loop_
_entity_poly.entity_id
_entity_poly.type
_entity_poly.pdbx_seq_one_letter_code
_entity_poly.pdbx_strand_id
1 'polypeptide(L)'
;MKSISIIFSLFLIINLVFSADPTIVSFRKPVERVYPGEYCLPSFTVLVNYPDPIQYNYQLGLFDKSGGYGSNIPSAVNGTLYLFTLTHKVPIGKNQPVSLYIQDYSKNPWFTFDFNNYTTYDCDPLPPVTMKSKQNTWIRSSGQYTNLVWYHMVEVSGLDKSAPYDAFTCNVPEPFYCAFQEFLNGPKPINYYFQIAIRKSDVNFTPFNVTITDKQGKVLLNSLFDGLSAPANPPVSIRSLENYPINGSTVTKNEMVNDAMYIMNIINKNALCGISSPKDYFIGNTLIPVLGTPSNATYIGFSSFLYQNGPIESHVQIIDSQGTKRIGIDNVLLINPKSYDNVIENVQNATYVKSSNINKTLINIKADVSFNPKTSHTSSFLSSQRETVLDYPYGYSNGTIKYHSVSFSKTSPEYSTSSNSYMSINSPSDIGNGNSSLIEIATNSTIDSKIPQLLKVETVFLSYEKVLVRIFAKDVDSGISYLHSTNLHKISPADLVYGDNFNGVYETVETLATMYGNERPTVSIYDNAGNNIQYNSMQPTFDTSFNMIPEYPVYTMIKNQANLDPYTFTGFEFKYNDVDVSNGPFNNTLCMNFAGSNKTMTPRFLQLPLALNPEKASLDNATPGSWDEVKGMFCMDFQIPARIFTGEYTYAVLIPPFVYDSYYFAISVGSKAQLRVNSGFADQMPPIITEFSSYPSNAVNVTQDTVVGWNIRIEDSPNGLASGEFNITSDFDLEPYRIKITPANAVSGDIFSSTYQLRIPIKANTCRSQSFRISSASITDTMGHTSVLPSSGNVNPLYKFLESPHLVLNITCPQAIIDNTPPSLISFSTVSSIEVGAYKDFRNVTFTFKTSDSGSGISSRHNPKIYLSSGEFDQISKISTLVSNVNGVATYTCTIELPYGYGSYNGILVSIYGIVDNKLNINGYSSVDLQQLGFQNTIKVLYSDVPVLDYTSSIKSTESSLTIYGHKFGIDRSKVTLQVDYQNGQGWKNTTISFFSGIILMTDNITPTSTPFYVRVIVDGKISNQLLVVPIVVGDSPCSYEVIQSIVATWIDSEKYPYLQASITIKNTGTRPIKAFSFIIEKIAYGQIWGVDANGNNRYTLPSYNLIINPRDQYSFGYIIQGTTVADLKQVTYTCL
;
A
#
# COMPACT_ATOMS: atom_id res chain seq x y z
N MET A 1 21.69 -40.53 59.55
CA MET A 1 22.36 -39.78 58.46
C MET A 1 22.68 -40.65 57.25
N LYS A 2 23.40 -41.78 57.36
CA LYS A 2 23.70 -42.66 56.18
C LYS A 2 22.47 -43.08 55.38
N SER A 3 21.36 -43.43 56.03
CA SER A 3 20.11 -43.80 55.35
C SER A 3 19.46 -42.63 54.60
N ILE A 4 19.61 -41.40 55.11
CA ILE A 4 19.10 -40.18 54.46
C ILE A 4 19.95 -39.86 53.23
N SER A 5 21.28 -40.01 53.29
CA SER A 5 22.15 -39.88 52.11
C SER A 5 21.83 -40.93 51.05
N ILE A 6 21.58 -42.18 51.42
CA ILE A 6 21.22 -43.22 50.43
C ILE A 6 19.88 -42.90 49.79
N ILE A 7 18.87 -42.47 50.54
CA ILE A 7 17.57 -42.08 49.97
C ILE A 7 17.72 -40.86 49.05
N PHE A 8 18.48 -39.84 49.47
CA PHE A 8 18.75 -38.67 48.61
C PHE A 8 19.53 -39.05 47.35
N SER A 9 20.54 -39.92 47.45
CA SER A 9 21.26 -40.45 46.29
C SER A 9 20.37 -41.31 45.41
N LEU A 10 19.45 -42.10 45.98
CA LEU A 10 18.51 -42.91 45.21
C LEU A 10 17.51 -42.02 44.48
N PHE A 11 16.98 -40.97 45.12
CA PHE A 11 16.12 -39.99 44.45
C PHE A 11 16.87 -39.19 43.38
N LEU A 12 18.16 -38.90 43.60
CA LEU A 12 19.01 -38.27 42.58
C LEU A 12 19.23 -39.22 41.39
N ILE A 13 19.52 -40.50 41.65
CA ILE A 13 19.73 -41.52 40.62
C ILE A 13 18.42 -41.84 39.89
N ILE A 14 17.28 -41.92 40.58
CA ILE A 14 15.99 -42.20 39.97
C ILE A 14 15.57 -41.04 39.06
N ASN A 15 15.77 -39.78 39.47
CA ASN A 15 15.52 -38.64 38.58
C ASN A 15 16.53 -38.59 37.41
N LEU A 16 17.76 -39.07 37.58
CA LEU A 16 18.73 -39.17 36.48
C LEU A 16 18.45 -40.31 35.50
N VAL A 17 17.76 -41.38 35.93
CA VAL A 17 17.51 -42.57 35.08
C VAL A 17 16.22 -42.46 34.26
N PHE A 18 15.30 -41.53 34.58
CA PHE A 18 14.02 -41.38 33.88
C PHE A 18 13.88 -40.11 33.03
N SER A 19 14.95 -39.33 32.84
CA SER A 19 14.96 -38.33 31.76
C SER A 19 15.11 -39.09 30.45
N ALA A 20 14.08 -39.09 29.61
CA ALA A 20 14.20 -39.66 28.28
C ALA A 20 15.10 -38.73 27.45
N ASP A 21 16.25 -39.26 27.03
CA ASP A 21 17.20 -38.49 26.22
C ASP A 21 16.51 -37.89 24.99
N PRO A 22 16.83 -36.65 24.61
CA PRO A 22 16.30 -36.07 23.39
C PRO A 22 16.67 -36.89 22.17
N THR A 23 15.71 -37.01 21.26
CA THR A 23 15.88 -37.78 20.03
C THR A 23 15.71 -36.88 18.82
N ILE A 24 16.61 -37.01 17.85
CA ILE A 24 16.43 -36.37 16.54
C ILE A 24 15.36 -37.17 15.81
N VAL A 25 14.16 -36.58 15.69
CA VAL A 25 13.02 -37.19 14.99
C VAL A 25 13.25 -37.17 13.49
N SER A 26 13.79 -36.05 13.01
CA SER A 26 14.03 -35.86 11.59
C SER A 26 15.18 -34.88 11.38
N PHE A 27 15.98 -35.12 10.35
CA PHE A 27 17.13 -34.32 10.02
C PHE A 27 17.12 -34.04 8.52
N ARG A 28 17.02 -32.77 8.15
CA ARG A 28 16.98 -32.36 6.76
C ARG A 28 18.29 -31.69 6.38
N LYS A 29 18.95 -32.28 5.37
CA LYS A 29 20.08 -31.63 4.69
C LYS A 29 19.58 -30.39 3.94
N PRO A 30 20.33 -29.28 3.95
CA PRO A 30 19.96 -28.12 3.16
C PRO A 30 19.91 -28.48 1.68
N VAL A 31 19.00 -27.83 0.96
CA VAL A 31 19.04 -27.82 -0.50
C VAL A 31 19.96 -26.66 -0.88
N GLU A 32 21.22 -26.97 -1.19
CA GLU A 32 22.13 -25.94 -1.70
C GLU A 32 21.65 -25.45 -3.05
N ARG A 33 21.38 -24.14 -3.12
CA ARG A 33 21.16 -23.43 -4.37
C ARG A 33 22.37 -22.59 -4.77
N VAL A 34 23.33 -22.38 -3.86
CA VAL A 34 24.49 -21.52 -4.03
C VAL A 34 25.75 -22.26 -3.59
N TYR A 35 26.85 -22.14 -4.34
CA TYR A 35 28.18 -22.57 -3.96
C TYR A 35 28.69 -21.79 -2.74
N PRO A 36 29.61 -22.37 -1.96
CA PRO A 36 30.29 -21.68 -0.86
C PRO A 36 31.36 -20.67 -1.31
N GLY A 37 31.58 -19.64 -0.47
CA GLY A 37 32.59 -18.60 -0.67
C GLY A 37 34.01 -19.04 -0.27
N GLU A 38 34.35 -18.92 1.03
CA GLU A 38 35.49 -19.62 1.64
C GLU A 38 35.07 -20.86 2.44
N TYR A 39 33.82 -20.86 2.89
CA TYR A 39 33.22 -21.92 3.70
C TYR A 39 31.80 -22.19 3.19
N CYS A 40 31.39 -23.45 3.19
CA CYS A 40 29.98 -23.77 3.22
C CYS A 40 29.44 -23.48 4.61
N LEU A 41 28.30 -22.81 4.67
CA LEU A 41 27.51 -22.62 5.87
C LEU A 41 26.15 -23.33 5.73
N PRO A 42 26.12 -24.66 5.48
CA PRO A 42 24.86 -25.40 5.39
C PRO A 42 24.03 -25.19 6.66
N SER A 43 22.83 -24.66 6.46
CA SER A 43 21.81 -24.57 7.48
C SER A 43 20.98 -25.86 7.49
N PHE A 44 21.33 -26.79 8.36
CA PHE A 44 20.55 -27.99 8.59
C PHE A 44 19.30 -27.67 9.37
N THR A 45 18.18 -28.26 8.99
CA THR A 45 16.98 -28.21 9.82
C THR A 45 16.86 -29.51 10.61
N VAL A 46 16.87 -29.37 11.93
CA VAL A 46 16.87 -30.51 12.84
C VAL A 46 15.61 -30.45 13.68
N LEU A 47 14.77 -31.49 13.57
CA LEU A 47 13.60 -31.64 14.41
C LEU A 47 13.97 -32.57 15.57
N VAL A 48 13.95 -32.03 16.78
CA VAL A 48 14.29 -32.73 18.01
C VAL A 48 13.00 -32.95 18.79
N ASN A 49 12.77 -34.17 19.26
CA ASN A 49 11.83 -34.45 20.33
C ASN A 49 12.58 -34.40 21.67
N TYR A 50 12.29 -33.36 22.43
CA TYR A 50 12.76 -33.14 23.79
C TYR A 50 11.56 -33.38 24.73
N PRO A 51 11.49 -34.54 25.41
CA PRO A 51 10.28 -34.99 26.10
C PRO A 51 9.92 -34.16 27.34
N ASP A 52 10.87 -33.40 27.91
CA ASP A 52 10.62 -32.49 29.02
C ASP A 52 10.22 -31.10 28.49
N PRO A 53 8.97 -30.64 28.66
CA PRO A 53 8.55 -29.32 28.17
C PRO A 53 9.40 -28.22 28.80
N ILE A 54 9.90 -27.31 27.97
CA ILE A 54 10.74 -26.21 28.42
C ILE A 54 9.88 -24.96 28.49
N GLN A 55 10.04 -24.19 29.57
CA GLN A 55 9.19 -23.02 29.82
C GLN A 55 9.46 -21.90 28.80
N TYR A 56 10.70 -21.76 28.34
CA TYR A 56 11.07 -20.77 27.33
C TYR A 56 12.03 -21.35 26.29
N ASN A 57 11.78 -21.10 24.99
CA ASN A 57 12.56 -21.69 23.90
C ASN A 57 14.06 -21.40 23.97
N TYR A 58 14.48 -20.25 24.49
CA TYR A 58 15.91 -19.89 24.63
C TYR A 58 16.68 -20.74 25.64
N GLN A 59 15.99 -21.57 26.42
CA GLN A 59 16.63 -22.49 27.37
C GLN A 59 17.15 -23.77 26.69
N LEU A 60 16.83 -24.02 25.42
CA LEU A 60 17.38 -25.14 24.67
C LEU A 60 18.26 -24.62 23.53
N GLY A 61 19.55 -24.90 23.56
CA GLY A 61 20.47 -24.53 22.49
C GLY A 61 20.88 -25.75 21.66
N LEU A 62 21.00 -25.59 20.35
CA LEU A 62 21.64 -26.57 19.48
C LEU A 62 22.91 -25.97 18.88
N PHE A 63 24.03 -26.66 19.10
CA PHE A 63 25.34 -26.19 18.73
C PHE A 63 26.07 -27.17 17.84
N ASP A 64 26.87 -26.62 16.93
CA ASP A 64 27.80 -27.37 16.11
C ASP A 64 29.11 -27.57 16.88
N LYS A 65 29.61 -28.80 16.95
CA LYS A 65 30.87 -29.10 17.64
C LYS A 65 32.10 -28.50 16.95
N SER A 66 32.03 -28.20 15.65
CA SER A 66 33.13 -27.54 14.93
C SER A 66 33.20 -26.02 15.12
N GLY A 67 32.35 -25.43 15.98
CA GLY A 67 32.33 -24.00 16.23
C GLY A 67 31.47 -23.19 15.24
N GLY A 68 30.58 -23.85 14.50
CA GLY A 68 29.48 -23.18 13.80
C GLY A 68 28.48 -22.55 14.77
N TYR A 69 27.88 -21.44 14.35
CA TYR A 69 26.80 -20.78 15.09
C TYR A 69 25.45 -21.34 14.62
N GLY A 70 24.79 -22.14 15.45
CA GLY A 70 23.37 -22.42 15.29
C GLY A 70 22.53 -21.21 15.72
N SER A 71 21.29 -21.11 15.24
CA SER A 71 20.33 -20.26 15.95
C SER A 71 20.09 -20.90 17.31
N ASN A 72 20.57 -20.28 18.39
CA ASN A 72 20.44 -20.82 19.75
C ASN A 72 18.99 -20.93 20.23
N ILE A 73 18.03 -20.36 19.50
CA ILE A 73 16.62 -20.32 19.87
C ILE A 73 15.83 -21.20 18.90
N PRO A 74 15.41 -22.41 19.29
CA PRO A 74 14.52 -23.23 18.48
C PRO A 74 13.15 -22.58 18.34
N SER A 75 12.47 -22.92 17.24
CA SER A 75 11.02 -22.74 17.15
C SER A 75 10.36 -23.94 17.82
N ALA A 76 9.70 -23.73 18.95
CA ALA A 76 8.86 -24.77 19.54
C ALA A 76 7.70 -25.10 18.59
N VAL A 77 7.52 -26.38 18.32
CA VAL A 77 6.52 -26.92 17.40
C VAL A 77 5.25 -27.28 18.17
N ASN A 78 5.36 -28.07 19.24
CA ASN A 78 4.21 -28.51 20.05
C ASN A 78 4.54 -28.78 21.54
N GLY A 79 5.57 -28.14 22.09
CA GLY A 79 5.99 -28.27 23.49
C GLY A 79 7.01 -29.38 23.76
N THR A 80 7.04 -30.44 22.94
CA THR A 80 8.13 -31.44 22.99
C THR A 80 8.94 -31.48 21.70
N LEU A 81 8.36 -31.09 20.56
CA LEU A 81 9.10 -30.94 19.32
C LEU A 81 9.69 -29.54 19.19
N TYR A 82 10.97 -29.47 18.86
CA TYR A 82 11.73 -28.25 18.67
C TYR A 82 12.43 -28.29 17.32
N LEU A 83 12.19 -27.25 16.51
CA LEU A 83 12.81 -27.08 15.21
C LEU A 83 14.02 -26.15 15.36
N PHE A 84 15.21 -26.68 15.06
CA PHE A 84 16.45 -25.93 15.07
C PHE A 84 16.97 -25.69 13.66
N THR A 85 17.59 -24.53 13.46
CA THR A 85 18.44 -24.28 12.29
C THR A 85 19.88 -24.28 12.75
N LEU A 86 20.62 -25.31 12.35
CA LEU A 86 22.02 -25.47 12.66
C LEU A 86 22.87 -25.06 11.48
N THR A 87 23.68 -24.01 11.62
CA THR A 87 24.69 -23.66 10.63
C THR A 87 25.99 -24.38 10.97
N HIS A 88 26.41 -25.29 10.10
CA HIS A 88 27.69 -25.98 10.24
C HIS A 88 28.71 -25.34 9.28
N LYS A 89 29.96 -25.19 9.71
CA LYS A 89 30.99 -24.52 8.92
C LYS A 89 31.92 -25.56 8.30
N VAL A 90 31.85 -25.74 6.98
CA VAL A 90 32.70 -26.69 6.24
C VAL A 90 33.65 -25.93 5.33
N PRO A 91 34.98 -26.12 5.42
CA PRO A 91 35.93 -25.55 4.47
C PRO A 91 35.69 -26.09 3.05
N ILE A 92 35.90 -25.25 2.05
CA ILE A 92 35.78 -25.66 0.64
C ILE A 92 36.70 -26.83 0.27
N GLY A 93 36.17 -27.75 -0.54
CA GLY A 93 36.87 -28.94 -1.01
C GLY A 93 37.10 -29.98 0.09
N LYS A 94 36.41 -29.84 1.23
CA LYS A 94 36.45 -30.78 2.34
C LYS A 94 35.08 -31.38 2.56
N ASN A 95 35.09 -32.66 2.90
CA ASN A 95 33.97 -33.34 3.50
C ASN A 95 34.16 -33.36 5.01
N GLN A 96 33.19 -32.84 5.76
CA GLN A 96 33.22 -32.87 7.22
C GLN A 96 32.00 -33.58 7.80
N PRO A 97 32.20 -34.41 8.85
CA PRO A 97 31.09 -34.93 9.60
C PRO A 97 30.44 -33.82 10.43
N VAL A 98 29.12 -33.71 10.30
CA VAL A 98 28.30 -32.83 11.13
C VAL A 98 28.09 -33.54 12.46
N SER A 99 28.68 -32.96 13.51
CA SER A 99 28.47 -33.38 14.89
C SER A 99 27.86 -32.23 15.65
N LEU A 100 26.76 -32.48 16.34
CA LEU A 100 26.00 -31.47 17.05
C LEU A 100 25.77 -31.88 18.49
N TYR A 101 25.48 -30.92 19.35
CA TYR A 101 25.03 -31.19 20.71
C TYR A 101 23.88 -30.28 21.09
N ILE A 102 22.97 -30.82 21.88
CA ILE A 102 21.85 -30.07 22.47
C ILE A 102 22.24 -29.72 23.89
N GLN A 103 22.04 -28.47 24.28
CA GLN A 103 22.28 -28.00 25.63
C GLN A 103 20.98 -27.50 26.28
N ASP A 104 20.66 -28.04 27.46
CA ASP A 104 19.52 -27.59 28.27
C ASP A 104 20.00 -26.63 29.37
N TYR A 105 19.71 -25.35 29.17
CA TYR A 105 20.00 -24.26 30.10
C TYR A 105 18.98 -24.12 31.24
N SER A 106 17.86 -24.85 31.20
CA SER A 106 16.87 -24.88 32.28
C SER A 106 17.35 -25.65 33.52
N LYS A 107 18.40 -26.47 33.37
CA LYS A 107 19.00 -27.28 34.43
C LYS A 107 20.39 -26.75 34.80
N ASN A 108 20.81 -26.92 36.05
CA ASN A 108 22.16 -26.59 36.50
C ASN A 108 22.80 -27.80 37.21
N PRO A 109 23.95 -28.33 36.74
CA PRO A 109 24.68 -27.92 35.54
C PRO A 109 23.87 -28.15 34.26
N TRP A 110 24.21 -27.42 33.20
CA TRP A 110 23.59 -27.57 31.89
C TRP A 110 23.80 -29.02 31.40
N PHE A 111 22.73 -29.68 30.97
CA PHE A 111 22.85 -30.99 30.34
C PHE A 111 23.26 -30.82 28.88
N THR A 112 24.18 -31.66 28.42
CA THR A 112 24.65 -31.67 27.03
C THR A 112 24.42 -33.06 26.44
N PHE A 113 23.69 -33.13 25.34
CA PHE A 113 23.40 -34.36 24.61
C PHE A 113 24.13 -34.34 23.27
N ASP A 114 25.08 -35.26 23.10
CA ASP A 114 25.97 -35.29 21.95
C ASP A 114 25.47 -36.21 20.83
N PHE A 115 25.48 -35.71 19.60
CA PHE A 115 25.17 -36.45 18.38
C PHE A 115 26.36 -36.36 17.43
N ASN A 116 27.27 -37.33 17.53
CA ASN A 116 28.51 -37.34 16.74
C ASN A 116 28.31 -38.01 15.37
N ASN A 117 28.91 -37.42 14.33
CA ASN A 117 28.92 -37.94 12.95
C ASN A 117 27.52 -38.29 12.39
N TYR A 118 26.52 -37.50 12.74
CA TYR A 118 25.12 -37.79 12.39
C TYR A 118 24.91 -37.82 10.87
N THR A 119 25.60 -36.92 10.17
CA THR A 119 25.74 -36.96 8.71
C THR A 119 27.12 -36.45 8.32
N THR A 120 27.51 -36.67 7.07
CA THR A 120 28.59 -35.92 6.42
C THR A 120 28.01 -34.84 5.50
N TYR A 121 28.79 -33.78 5.34
CA TYR A 121 28.53 -32.72 4.38
C TYR A 121 29.76 -32.53 3.50
N ASP A 122 29.56 -32.63 2.19
CA ASP A 122 30.60 -32.36 1.22
C ASP A 122 30.48 -30.92 0.73
N CYS A 123 31.54 -30.15 0.91
CA CYS A 123 31.59 -28.76 0.52
C CYS A 123 32.26 -28.65 -0.84
N ASP A 124 31.44 -28.80 -1.89
CA ASP A 124 31.92 -28.81 -3.26
C ASP A 124 32.64 -27.48 -3.57
N PRO A 125 33.88 -27.53 -4.09
CA PRO A 125 34.53 -26.32 -4.56
C PRO A 125 33.79 -25.77 -5.78
N LEU A 126 33.91 -24.47 -6.02
CA LEU A 126 33.45 -23.86 -7.26
C LEU A 126 34.08 -24.66 -8.44
N PRO A 127 33.27 -25.21 -9.35
CA PRO A 127 33.80 -25.95 -10.49
C PRO A 127 34.59 -24.99 -11.38
N PRO A 128 35.44 -25.51 -12.28
CA PRO A 128 36.08 -24.66 -13.28
C PRO A 128 35.03 -23.91 -14.09
N VAL A 129 34.97 -22.59 -13.91
CA VAL A 129 34.03 -21.73 -14.63
C VAL A 129 34.69 -21.02 -15.79
N THR A 130 33.86 -20.65 -16.76
CA THR A 130 34.21 -19.70 -17.82
C THR A 130 33.17 -18.60 -17.86
N MET A 131 33.63 -17.35 -17.93
CA MET A 131 32.75 -16.20 -18.11
C MET A 131 32.74 -15.78 -19.57
N LYS A 132 31.55 -15.56 -20.10
CA LYS A 132 31.35 -14.97 -21.42
C LYS A 132 30.55 -13.70 -21.27
N SER A 133 31.09 -12.61 -21.82
CA SER A 133 30.36 -11.35 -21.87
C SER A 133 29.09 -11.51 -22.73
N LYS A 134 27.93 -11.13 -22.19
CA LYS A 134 26.69 -11.07 -22.98
C LYS A 134 26.53 -9.72 -23.70
N GLN A 135 27.40 -8.76 -23.41
CA GLN A 135 27.40 -7.41 -23.98
C GLN A 135 28.84 -6.89 -24.18
N ASN A 136 29.02 -5.85 -24.98
CA ASN A 136 30.36 -5.32 -25.31
C ASN A 136 30.78 -4.09 -24.48
N THR A 137 29.84 -3.44 -23.79
CA THR A 137 30.03 -2.12 -23.15
C THR A 137 29.42 -2.12 -21.75
N TRP A 138 29.91 -1.27 -20.85
CA TRP A 138 29.31 -1.08 -19.53
C TRP A 138 28.05 -0.19 -19.59
N ILE A 139 26.99 -0.54 -18.87
CA ILE A 139 25.69 0.14 -18.96
C ILE A 139 25.45 1.02 -17.74
N ARG A 140 25.26 2.32 -17.93
CA ARG A 140 24.92 3.20 -16.80
C ARG A 140 23.47 2.99 -16.33
N SER A 141 23.24 2.80 -15.04
CA SER A 141 21.94 3.07 -14.40
C SER A 141 21.77 4.56 -14.19
N SER A 142 20.60 5.06 -14.57
CA SER A 142 20.19 6.45 -14.47
C SER A 142 19.06 6.65 -13.46
N GLY A 143 18.84 5.70 -12.54
CA GLY A 143 17.79 5.82 -11.53
C GLY A 143 17.92 7.15 -10.77
N GLN A 144 16.82 7.89 -10.67
CA GLN A 144 16.79 9.25 -10.11
C GLN A 144 17.29 9.33 -8.66
N TYR A 145 17.13 8.23 -7.93
CA TYR A 145 17.49 8.13 -6.51
C TYR A 145 18.59 7.12 -6.24
N THR A 146 19.24 6.60 -7.29
CA THR A 146 20.28 5.58 -7.14
C THR A 146 21.65 6.17 -7.33
N ASN A 147 22.64 5.51 -6.74
CA ASN A 147 24.04 5.76 -7.01
C ASN A 147 24.29 5.66 -8.53
N LEU A 148 25.27 6.41 -9.02
CA LEU A 148 25.83 6.18 -10.35
C LEU A 148 26.48 4.79 -10.38
N VAL A 149 25.79 3.85 -11.01
CA VAL A 149 26.21 2.46 -11.14
C VAL A 149 26.26 2.10 -12.62
N TRP A 150 27.26 1.32 -13.03
CA TRP A 150 27.33 0.70 -14.33
C TRP A 150 27.20 -0.81 -14.22
N TYR A 151 26.43 -1.43 -15.10
CA TYR A 151 26.12 -2.85 -15.11
C TYR A 151 26.83 -3.52 -16.28
N HIS A 152 27.35 -4.71 -16.05
CA HIS A 152 27.90 -5.56 -17.08
C HIS A 152 27.40 -6.98 -16.91
N MET A 153 26.63 -7.48 -17.86
CA MET A 153 26.10 -8.84 -17.77
C MET A 153 27.03 -9.87 -18.38
N VAL A 154 27.21 -10.95 -17.64
CA VAL A 154 28.00 -12.10 -18.06
C VAL A 154 27.22 -13.38 -17.88
N GLU A 155 27.45 -14.30 -18.81
CA GLU A 155 27.06 -15.69 -18.68
C GLU A 155 28.19 -16.45 -17.99
N VAL A 156 27.88 -17.19 -16.93
CA VAL A 156 28.85 -18.05 -16.27
C VAL A 156 28.52 -19.50 -16.58
N SER A 157 29.36 -20.11 -17.41
CA SER A 157 29.28 -21.53 -17.75
C SER A 157 30.08 -22.38 -16.78
N GLY A 158 29.65 -23.63 -16.59
CA GLY A 158 30.25 -24.58 -15.65
C GLY A 158 29.58 -24.62 -14.27
N LEU A 159 28.66 -23.69 -14.00
CA LEU A 159 27.87 -23.65 -12.79
C LEU A 159 26.57 -24.44 -12.95
N ASP A 160 26.34 -25.37 -12.05
CA ASP A 160 25.06 -26.05 -11.86
C ASP A 160 24.20 -25.46 -10.74
N LYS A 161 24.82 -24.72 -9.82
CA LYS A 161 24.27 -23.92 -8.70
C LYS A 161 24.74 -22.46 -8.81
N SER A 162 24.06 -21.54 -8.15
CA SER A 162 24.45 -20.13 -8.05
C SER A 162 25.83 -19.95 -7.41
N ALA A 163 26.54 -18.88 -7.71
CA ALA A 163 27.82 -18.53 -7.10
C ALA A 163 27.58 -17.57 -5.92
N PRO A 164 28.34 -17.70 -4.82
CA PRO A 164 28.25 -16.79 -3.68
C PRO A 164 28.76 -15.39 -4.05
N TYR A 165 28.37 -14.36 -3.29
CA TYR A 165 28.73 -12.95 -3.52
C TYR A 165 30.23 -12.62 -3.42
N ASP A 166 31.07 -13.60 -3.09
CA ASP A 166 32.52 -13.46 -3.01
C ASP A 166 33.30 -14.46 -3.90
N ALA A 167 32.62 -15.31 -4.69
CA ALA A 167 33.27 -16.25 -5.60
C ALA A 167 34.15 -15.59 -6.67
N PHE A 168 33.83 -14.34 -7.02
CA PHE A 168 34.55 -13.57 -8.01
C PHE A 168 35.12 -12.31 -7.37
N THR A 169 36.39 -12.03 -7.63
CA THR A 169 37.01 -10.78 -7.23
C THR A 169 36.97 -9.83 -8.43
N CYS A 170 36.35 -8.67 -8.24
CA CYS A 170 36.29 -7.62 -9.26
C CYS A 170 37.26 -6.50 -8.86
N ASN A 171 38.38 -6.41 -9.58
CA ASN A 171 39.40 -5.41 -9.29
C ASN A 171 39.13 -4.15 -10.14
N VAL A 172 38.88 -3.04 -9.45
CA VAL A 172 38.70 -1.71 -10.02
C VAL A 172 39.55 -0.70 -9.23
N PRO A 173 40.09 0.36 -9.86
CA PRO A 173 40.86 1.37 -9.15
C PRO A 173 39.94 2.21 -8.26
N GLU A 174 40.45 2.67 -7.12
CA GLU A 174 39.78 3.73 -6.34
C GLU A 174 39.56 4.95 -7.25
N PRO A 175 38.37 5.59 -7.21
CA PRO A 175 37.30 5.47 -6.22
C PRO A 175 36.16 4.53 -6.62
N PHE A 176 36.36 3.66 -7.62
CA PHE A 176 35.32 2.74 -8.04
C PHE A 176 35.20 1.58 -7.04
N TYR A 177 33.97 1.12 -6.84
CA TYR A 177 33.66 -0.11 -6.15
C TYR A 177 32.95 -1.04 -7.12
N CYS A 178 33.22 -2.34 -7.03
CA CYS A 178 32.55 -3.32 -7.86
C CYS A 178 31.85 -4.35 -6.98
N ALA A 179 30.58 -4.64 -7.29
CA ALA A 179 29.81 -5.73 -6.74
C ALA A 179 29.40 -6.68 -7.86
N PHE A 180 28.96 -7.87 -7.50
CA PHE A 180 28.30 -8.75 -8.44
C PHE A 180 27.08 -9.39 -7.81
N GLN A 181 26.10 -9.71 -8.64
CA GLN A 181 24.84 -10.28 -8.22
C GLN A 181 24.35 -11.27 -9.27
N GLU A 182 23.84 -12.40 -8.82
CA GLU A 182 23.15 -13.34 -9.69
C GLU A 182 21.87 -12.73 -10.23
N PHE A 183 21.61 -12.94 -11.52
CA PHE A 183 20.36 -12.61 -12.15
C PHE A 183 19.46 -13.84 -12.24
N LEU A 184 18.27 -13.73 -11.66
CA LEU A 184 17.29 -14.82 -11.67
C LEU A 184 16.54 -14.82 -13.00
N ASN A 185 16.95 -15.64 -13.97
CA ASN A 185 16.26 -15.74 -15.26
C ASN A 185 15.94 -17.17 -15.73
N GLY A 186 15.85 -18.13 -14.80
CA GLY A 186 15.44 -19.50 -15.11
C GLY A 186 16.58 -20.53 -14.95
N PRO A 187 16.40 -21.77 -15.46
CA PRO A 187 17.14 -22.93 -14.97
C PRO A 187 18.59 -23.04 -15.46
N LYS A 188 18.98 -22.43 -16.58
CA LYS A 188 20.37 -22.33 -17.11
C LYS A 188 20.41 -21.67 -18.49
N PRO A 189 21.50 -20.97 -18.86
CA PRO A 189 22.70 -20.71 -18.05
C PRO A 189 22.46 -19.66 -16.97
N ILE A 190 23.22 -19.73 -15.86
CA ILE A 190 23.11 -18.75 -14.77
C ILE A 190 23.82 -17.46 -15.17
N ASN A 191 23.09 -16.36 -15.12
CA ASN A 191 23.58 -15.04 -15.52
C ASN A 191 23.90 -14.20 -14.31
N TYR A 192 24.89 -13.32 -14.44
CA TYR A 192 25.31 -12.42 -13.37
C TYR A 192 25.45 -11.01 -13.90
N TYR A 193 25.15 -10.03 -13.05
CA TYR A 193 25.58 -8.65 -13.24
C TYR A 193 26.81 -8.37 -12.43
N PHE A 194 27.76 -7.68 -13.06
CA PHE A 194 28.77 -6.91 -12.36
C PHE A 194 28.32 -5.46 -12.31
N GLN A 195 28.38 -4.86 -11.13
CA GLN A 195 27.98 -3.50 -10.86
C GLN A 195 29.21 -2.70 -10.47
N ILE A 196 29.55 -1.66 -11.21
CA ILE A 196 30.58 -0.70 -10.83
C ILE A 196 29.89 0.54 -10.32
N ALA A 197 30.16 0.95 -9.08
CA ALA A 197 29.68 2.21 -8.52
C ALA A 197 30.85 3.18 -8.33
N ILE A 198 30.57 4.48 -8.41
CA ILE A 198 31.57 5.52 -8.14
C ILE A 198 31.41 6.10 -6.74
N ARG A 199 32.49 6.12 -5.96
CA ARG A 199 32.57 6.91 -4.72
C ARG A 199 33.08 8.31 -5.02
N LYS A 200 32.75 9.25 -4.13
CA LYS A 200 33.23 10.63 -4.18
C LYS A 200 34.77 10.67 -4.08
N SER A 201 35.45 11.37 -4.99
CA SER A 201 36.91 11.54 -4.98
C SER A 201 37.36 12.73 -5.84
N ASP A 202 38.51 13.33 -5.50
CA ASP A 202 39.11 14.48 -6.20
C ASP A 202 40.08 14.06 -7.34
N VAL A 203 40.08 12.79 -7.73
CA VAL A 203 41.05 12.24 -8.71
C VAL A 203 40.43 12.17 -10.12
N ASN A 204 41.14 12.74 -11.11
CA ASN A 204 40.76 12.64 -12.53
C ASN A 204 40.79 11.18 -13.03
N PHE A 205 39.88 10.84 -13.95
CA PHE A 205 39.71 9.47 -14.43
C PHE A 205 40.35 9.22 -15.80
N THR A 206 40.96 8.04 -15.95
CA THR A 206 41.31 7.46 -17.25
C THR A 206 40.58 6.13 -17.43
N PRO A 207 40.21 5.73 -18.66
CA PRO A 207 39.68 4.39 -18.92
C PRO A 207 40.58 3.32 -18.30
N PHE A 208 39.99 2.32 -17.68
CA PHE A 208 40.69 1.22 -17.01
C PHE A 208 40.06 -0.11 -17.38
N ASN A 209 40.82 -1.19 -17.24
CA ASN A 209 40.29 -2.53 -17.45
C ASN A 209 39.69 -3.06 -16.14
N VAL A 210 38.46 -3.56 -16.23
CA VAL A 210 37.80 -4.31 -15.16
C VAL A 210 38.20 -5.75 -15.32
N THR A 211 39.00 -6.23 -14.36
CA THR A 211 39.45 -7.62 -14.33
C THR A 211 38.64 -8.38 -13.29
N ILE A 212 37.95 -9.41 -13.74
CA ILE A 212 37.22 -10.34 -12.88
C ILE A 212 38.03 -11.62 -12.81
N THR A 213 38.41 -12.02 -11.60
CA THR A 213 39.13 -13.26 -11.34
C THR A 213 38.31 -14.21 -10.49
N ASP A 214 38.58 -15.51 -10.60
CA ASP A 214 38.20 -16.45 -9.55
C ASP A 214 39.11 -16.29 -8.31
N LYS A 215 38.82 -17.07 -7.27
CA LYS A 215 39.60 -17.10 -6.02
C LYS A 215 41.04 -17.59 -6.22
N GLN A 216 41.32 -18.35 -7.27
CA GLN A 216 42.68 -18.82 -7.59
C GLN A 216 43.48 -17.77 -8.38
N GLY A 217 42.88 -16.60 -8.67
CA GLY A 217 43.51 -15.50 -9.41
C GLY A 217 43.49 -15.69 -10.92
N LYS A 218 42.80 -16.72 -11.45
CA LYS A 218 42.62 -16.88 -12.89
C LYS A 218 41.65 -15.81 -13.39
N VAL A 219 42.08 -15.07 -14.41
CA VAL A 219 41.24 -14.07 -15.07
C VAL A 219 40.13 -14.78 -15.84
N LEU A 220 38.88 -14.52 -15.45
CA LEU A 220 37.70 -15.05 -16.11
C LEU A 220 37.15 -14.08 -17.16
N LEU A 221 37.25 -12.78 -16.89
CA LEU A 221 36.90 -11.72 -17.81
C LEU A 221 37.84 -10.53 -17.62
N ASN A 222 38.23 -9.92 -18.72
CA ASN A 222 38.88 -8.63 -18.73
C ASN A 222 38.14 -7.72 -19.73
N SER A 223 37.50 -6.67 -19.23
CA SER A 223 36.68 -5.77 -20.06
C SER A 223 37.12 -4.32 -19.83
N LEU A 224 37.34 -3.58 -20.90
CA LEU A 224 37.60 -2.14 -20.79
C LEU A 224 36.35 -1.46 -20.22
N PHE A 225 36.52 -0.68 -19.14
CA PHE A 225 35.49 0.21 -18.64
C PHE A 225 35.47 1.46 -19.51
N ASP A 226 34.47 1.50 -20.39
CA ASP A 226 34.19 2.57 -21.34
C ASP A 226 33.08 3.52 -20.86
N GLY A 227 32.61 3.35 -19.62
CA GLY A 227 31.41 4.01 -19.07
C GLY A 227 31.49 5.55 -18.96
N LEU A 228 32.60 6.17 -19.33
CA LEU A 228 32.81 7.62 -19.35
C LEU A 228 33.16 8.08 -20.77
N SER A 229 32.33 8.95 -21.34
CA SER A 229 32.67 9.67 -22.57
C SER A 229 33.86 10.63 -22.33
N ALA A 230 34.80 10.65 -23.27
CA ALA A 230 36.04 11.42 -23.23
C ALA A 230 35.82 12.92 -22.88
N PRO A 231 36.82 13.61 -22.29
CA PRO A 231 36.74 15.01 -21.83
C PRO A 231 36.56 16.07 -22.94
N ALA A 232 36.22 15.70 -24.17
CA ALA A 232 35.86 16.64 -25.23
C ALA A 232 34.55 17.42 -24.94
N ASN A 233 33.92 17.21 -23.78
CA ASN A 233 32.73 17.92 -23.38
C ASN A 233 33.06 19.37 -22.99
N PRO A 234 32.31 20.37 -23.51
CA PRO A 234 32.40 21.73 -23.01
C PRO A 234 32.18 21.74 -21.50
N PRO A 235 32.85 22.63 -20.75
CA PRO A 235 32.63 22.76 -19.31
C PRO A 235 31.13 22.99 -19.05
N VAL A 236 30.52 22.13 -18.23
CA VAL A 236 29.18 22.38 -17.69
C VAL A 236 29.21 23.73 -17.01
N SER A 237 28.27 24.61 -17.37
CA SER A 237 28.11 25.90 -16.72
C SER A 237 26.74 26.01 -16.09
N ILE A 238 26.72 26.34 -14.80
CA ILE A 238 25.49 26.61 -14.06
C ILE A 238 25.23 28.10 -14.19
N ARG A 239 24.14 28.45 -14.87
CA ARG A 239 23.74 29.85 -15.05
C ARG A 239 23.09 30.41 -13.80
N SER A 240 22.30 29.59 -13.10
CA SER A 240 21.66 29.95 -11.83
C SER A 240 21.39 28.71 -10.98
N LEU A 241 21.36 28.90 -9.67
CA LEU A 241 20.98 27.91 -8.66
C LEU A 241 20.14 28.64 -7.60
N GLU A 242 18.91 28.18 -7.42
CA GLU A 242 17.96 28.66 -6.41
C GLU A 242 17.56 27.50 -5.49
N ASN A 243 17.39 27.79 -4.21
CA ASN A 243 17.08 26.80 -3.19
C ASN A 243 15.81 27.22 -2.46
N TYR A 244 14.93 26.25 -2.23
CA TYR A 244 13.65 26.47 -1.58
C TYR A 244 13.41 25.46 -0.43
N PRO A 245 13.04 25.96 0.76
CA PRO A 245 13.00 27.38 1.11
C PRO A 245 14.41 28.02 1.13
N ILE A 246 14.47 29.36 1.17
CA ILE A 246 15.75 30.08 1.22
C ILE A 246 16.46 29.85 2.56
N ASN A 247 17.79 30.01 2.59
CA ASN A 247 18.55 29.89 3.84
C ASN A 247 18.06 30.92 4.89
N GLY A 248 17.87 30.46 6.13
CA GLY A 248 17.31 31.26 7.22
C GLY A 248 15.78 31.36 7.23
N SER A 249 15.09 30.66 6.32
CA SER A 249 13.63 30.56 6.29
C SER A 249 13.05 30.04 7.61
N THR A 250 11.89 30.56 7.98
CA THR A 250 11.13 30.12 9.16
C THR A 250 10.00 29.16 8.82
N VAL A 251 9.97 28.66 7.58
CA VAL A 251 8.92 27.77 7.07
C VAL A 251 8.86 26.49 7.88
N THR A 252 7.65 26.07 8.16
CA THR A 252 7.36 24.95 9.03
C THR A 252 7.30 23.64 8.24
N LYS A 253 8.10 22.65 8.68
CA LYS A 253 8.05 21.28 8.16
C LYS A 253 6.64 20.69 8.30
N ASN A 254 6.24 19.79 7.40
CA ASN A 254 4.94 19.09 7.36
C ASN A 254 3.71 19.96 7.07
N GLU A 255 3.77 21.28 7.29
CA GLU A 255 2.71 22.20 6.87
C GLU A 255 2.90 22.65 5.42
N MET A 256 4.14 23.01 5.03
CA MET A 256 4.43 23.58 3.70
C MET A 256 5.42 22.73 2.89
N VAL A 257 6.51 22.25 3.50
CA VAL A 257 7.58 21.51 2.80
C VAL A 257 7.99 20.26 3.57
N ASN A 258 8.18 19.13 2.87
CA ASN A 258 8.76 17.91 3.44
C ASN A 258 10.19 17.63 2.94
N ASP A 259 10.60 18.28 1.84
CA ASP A 259 11.94 18.16 1.25
C ASP A 259 12.43 19.55 0.82
N ALA A 260 13.76 19.75 0.78
CA ALA A 260 14.36 20.91 0.14
C ALA A 260 14.35 20.72 -1.38
N MET A 261 14.01 21.79 -2.11
CA MET A 261 13.97 21.80 -3.57
C MET A 261 15.06 22.72 -4.14
N TYR A 262 15.75 22.23 -5.16
CA TYR A 262 16.83 22.93 -5.86
C TYR A 262 16.41 23.16 -7.30
N ILE A 263 16.40 24.42 -7.76
CA ILE A 263 16.13 24.76 -9.16
C ILE A 263 17.42 25.29 -9.78
N MET A 264 17.91 24.63 -10.83
CA MET A 264 19.18 24.96 -11.48
C MET A 264 19.03 25.10 -12.98
N ASN A 265 19.62 26.13 -13.56
CA ASN A 265 19.75 26.24 -15.01
C ASN A 265 21.15 25.79 -15.43
N ILE A 266 21.21 24.67 -16.13
CA ILE A 266 22.47 24.05 -16.58
C ILE A 266 22.58 24.17 -18.09
N ILE A 267 23.69 24.73 -18.55
CA ILE A 267 24.05 24.81 -19.97
C ILE A 267 25.06 23.71 -20.28
N ASN A 268 24.83 23.01 -21.40
CA ASN A 268 25.67 21.91 -21.88
C ASN A 268 25.87 20.79 -20.85
N LYS A 269 24.77 20.19 -20.31
CA LYS A 269 24.83 19.01 -19.43
C LYS A 269 25.33 17.74 -20.17
N ASN A 270 26.18 17.85 -21.19
CA ASN A 270 26.80 16.70 -21.84
C ASN A 270 27.75 15.93 -20.90
N ALA A 271 27.97 16.41 -19.66
CA ALA A 271 28.65 15.69 -18.60
C ALA A 271 27.69 15.04 -17.60
N LEU A 272 28.21 14.08 -16.84
CA LEU A 272 27.53 13.57 -15.64
C LEU A 272 27.38 14.71 -14.63
N CYS A 273 26.18 14.85 -14.05
CA CYS A 273 25.92 15.71 -12.91
C CYS A 273 25.10 14.92 -11.91
N GLY A 274 25.65 14.71 -10.72
CA GLY A 274 24.93 14.14 -9.58
C GLY A 274 24.78 15.14 -8.44
N ILE A 275 23.96 14.80 -7.45
CA ILE A 275 23.89 15.46 -6.14
C ILE A 275 24.46 14.47 -5.11
N SER A 276 25.28 14.95 -4.18
CA SER A 276 25.71 14.16 -3.02
C SER A 276 25.57 14.95 -1.72
N SER A 277 25.15 14.25 -0.65
CA SER A 277 25.22 14.70 0.73
C SER A 277 26.56 14.29 1.36
N PRO A 278 27.14 15.04 2.32
CA PRO A 278 28.35 14.62 3.03
C PRO A 278 28.20 13.29 3.78
N LYS A 279 26.97 12.84 4.07
CA LYS A 279 26.71 11.51 4.64
C LYS A 279 26.70 10.38 3.60
N ASP A 280 26.61 10.71 2.31
CA ASP A 280 26.62 9.73 1.23
C ASP A 280 28.04 9.50 0.71
N TYR A 281 28.50 8.25 0.79
CA TYR A 281 29.78 7.84 0.21
C TYR A 281 29.75 7.76 -1.33
N PHE A 282 28.56 7.81 -1.93
CA PHE A 282 28.32 7.60 -3.36
C PHE A 282 27.68 8.82 -4.02
N ILE A 283 27.88 8.97 -5.33
CA ILE A 283 27.27 10.05 -6.12
C ILE A 283 25.84 9.64 -6.51
N GLY A 284 24.82 10.39 -6.08
CA GLY A 284 23.40 10.18 -6.43
C GLY A 284 22.93 10.97 -7.65
N ASN A 285 21.83 10.54 -8.28
CA ASN A 285 21.35 11.02 -9.59
C ASN A 285 20.08 11.90 -9.54
N THR A 286 19.92 12.79 -8.57
CA THR A 286 18.59 13.43 -8.38
C THR A 286 18.31 14.68 -9.23
N LEU A 287 19.04 14.93 -10.33
CA LEU A 287 18.78 16.09 -11.20
C LEU A 287 17.86 15.77 -12.36
N ILE A 288 16.61 16.18 -12.19
CA ILE A 288 15.51 15.97 -13.12
C ILE A 288 15.45 17.16 -14.07
N PRO A 289 15.66 16.99 -15.39
CA PRO A 289 15.35 18.06 -16.35
C PRO A 289 13.85 18.28 -16.39
N VAL A 290 13.41 19.54 -16.27
CA VAL A 290 11.98 19.88 -16.20
C VAL A 290 11.54 20.89 -17.25
N LEU A 291 12.42 21.73 -17.77
CA LEU A 291 12.04 22.77 -18.74
C LEU A 291 13.22 23.12 -19.66
N GLY A 292 13.00 23.30 -20.95
CA GLY A 292 14.01 23.82 -21.88
C GLY A 292 14.44 22.84 -22.98
N THR A 293 15.70 22.94 -23.41
CA THR A 293 16.29 22.09 -24.46
C THR A 293 17.48 21.30 -23.92
N PRO A 294 17.90 20.21 -24.58
CA PRO A 294 19.06 19.43 -24.12
C PRO A 294 20.35 20.24 -23.90
N SER A 295 20.54 21.36 -24.62
CA SER A 295 21.70 22.24 -24.48
C SER A 295 21.53 23.31 -23.39
N ASN A 296 20.30 23.62 -22.98
CA ASN A 296 19.98 24.64 -21.98
C ASN A 296 18.65 24.29 -21.29
N ALA A 297 18.73 23.70 -20.10
CA ALA A 297 17.55 23.24 -19.38
C ALA A 297 17.57 23.64 -17.90
N THR A 298 16.37 23.81 -17.36
CA THR A 298 16.10 23.87 -15.93
C THR A 298 16.04 22.45 -15.38
N TYR A 299 16.72 22.24 -14.27
CA TYR A 299 16.77 21.00 -13.51
C TYR A 299 16.20 21.23 -12.12
N ILE A 300 15.44 20.26 -11.62
CA ILE A 300 15.01 20.19 -10.24
C ILE A 300 15.72 19.04 -9.53
N GLY A 301 16.15 19.28 -8.29
CA GLY A 301 16.57 18.24 -7.36
C GLY A 301 15.83 18.35 -6.04
N PHE A 302 15.70 17.22 -5.35
CA PHE A 302 15.14 17.15 -4.01
C PHE A 302 16.16 16.57 -3.04
N SER A 303 16.19 17.11 -1.83
CA SER A 303 16.91 16.51 -0.71
C SER A 303 15.96 16.36 0.46
N SER A 304 15.77 15.12 0.90
CA SER A 304 14.95 14.86 2.07
C SER A 304 15.59 15.41 3.32
N PHE A 305 14.76 15.96 4.20
CA PHE A 305 15.22 16.41 5.48
C PHE A 305 15.58 15.20 6.35
N LEU A 306 16.88 14.92 6.48
CA LEU A 306 17.36 13.89 7.39
C LEU A 306 16.87 14.19 8.82
N TYR A 307 16.41 13.15 9.51
CA TYR A 307 15.96 13.20 10.90
C TYR A 307 16.91 14.02 11.78
N GLN A 308 16.39 15.01 12.52
CA GLN A 308 16.73 15.38 13.90
C GLN A 308 16.15 16.75 14.31
N ASN A 309 15.99 16.93 15.62
CA ASN A 309 15.76 18.22 16.29
C ASN A 309 17.05 19.05 16.24
N GLY A 310 17.34 19.62 15.08
CA GLY A 310 18.52 20.43 14.82
C GLY A 310 18.49 21.05 13.43
N PRO A 311 19.50 21.87 13.07
CA PRO A 311 19.69 22.36 11.71
C PRO A 311 19.67 21.17 10.74
N ILE A 312 18.83 21.23 9.71
CA ILE A 312 18.86 20.23 8.66
C ILE A 312 19.82 20.71 7.58
N GLU A 313 21.03 20.14 7.57
CA GLU A 313 22.01 20.45 6.55
C GLU A 313 21.68 19.69 5.26
N SER A 314 21.53 20.41 4.15
CA SER A 314 21.42 19.80 2.83
C SER A 314 22.48 20.35 1.88
N HIS A 315 23.30 19.46 1.36
CA HIS A 315 24.44 19.82 0.54
C HIS A 315 24.13 19.49 -0.91
N VAL A 316 24.23 20.48 -1.79
CA VAL A 316 24.18 20.24 -3.23
C VAL A 316 25.56 20.44 -3.78
N GLN A 317 26.18 19.33 -4.14
CA GLN A 317 27.46 19.30 -4.84
C GLN A 317 27.23 18.79 -6.25
N ILE A 318 27.50 19.62 -7.25
CA ILE A 318 27.56 19.18 -8.63
C ILE A 318 28.98 18.74 -8.92
N ILE A 319 29.06 17.47 -9.24
CA ILE A 319 30.25 16.77 -9.65
C ILE A 319 30.17 16.59 -11.17
N ASP A 320 31.24 16.95 -11.89
CA ASP A 320 31.29 16.75 -13.34
C ASP A 320 31.60 15.28 -13.69
N SER A 321 31.74 14.98 -14.99
CA SER A 321 32.11 13.64 -15.48
C SER A 321 33.46 13.11 -14.98
N GLN A 322 34.28 13.95 -14.35
CA GLN A 322 35.58 13.58 -13.78
C GLN A 322 35.54 13.37 -12.26
N GLY A 323 34.36 13.37 -11.63
CA GLY A 323 34.30 13.23 -10.18
C GLY A 323 34.70 14.50 -9.43
N THR A 324 35.16 15.53 -10.16
CA THR A 324 35.67 16.76 -9.58
C THR A 324 34.51 17.64 -9.14
N LYS A 325 34.52 18.08 -7.88
CA LYS A 325 33.62 19.12 -7.37
C LYS A 325 33.85 20.39 -8.21
N ARG A 326 32.89 20.76 -9.05
CA ARG A 326 32.97 22.02 -9.80
C ARG A 326 32.27 23.15 -9.09
N ILE A 327 31.02 22.91 -8.68
CA ILE A 327 30.15 23.93 -8.12
C ILE A 327 29.23 23.24 -7.11
N GLY A 328 29.13 23.81 -5.92
CA GLY A 328 28.19 23.36 -4.92
C GLY A 328 28.07 24.41 -3.85
N ILE A 329 26.85 24.63 -3.38
CA ILE A 329 26.59 25.42 -2.19
C ILE A 329 26.25 24.41 -1.11
N ASP A 330 27.01 24.44 -0.03
CA ASP A 330 26.59 23.79 1.21
C ASP A 330 25.44 24.63 1.75
N ASN A 331 24.20 24.17 1.58
CA ASN A 331 23.01 24.86 2.06
C ASN A 331 22.59 24.25 3.39
N VAL A 332 23.07 24.86 4.47
CA VAL A 332 22.53 24.56 5.79
C VAL A 332 21.15 25.19 5.88
N LEU A 333 20.09 24.38 5.97
CA LEU A 333 18.73 24.85 6.08
C LEU A 333 18.23 24.64 7.51
N LEU A 334 18.07 25.75 8.23
CA LEU A 334 17.52 25.74 9.58
C LEU A 334 15.99 25.73 9.52
N ILE A 335 15.39 24.57 9.20
CA ILE A 335 13.95 24.40 9.42
C ILE A 335 13.73 23.92 10.85
N ASN A 336 13.10 24.77 11.65
CA ASN A 336 12.49 24.29 12.88
C ASN A 336 11.18 23.60 12.48
N PRO A 337 10.99 22.29 12.78
CA PRO A 337 9.63 21.76 12.77
C PRO A 337 8.80 22.65 13.69
N LYS A 338 7.60 23.01 13.26
CA LYS A 338 6.70 23.74 14.13
C LYS A 338 6.42 22.86 15.32
N SER A 339 7.01 23.18 16.46
CA SER A 339 6.56 22.64 17.73
C SER A 339 5.19 23.26 17.95
N TYR A 340 4.16 22.48 17.66
CA TYR A 340 2.92 22.71 18.37
C TYR A 340 3.23 22.54 19.86
N ASP A 341 2.71 23.43 20.71
CA ASP A 341 2.68 23.19 22.15
C ASP A 341 1.78 21.96 22.36
N ASN A 342 2.36 20.79 22.12
CA ASN A 342 1.72 19.50 22.22
C ASN A 342 1.78 19.12 23.68
N VAL A 343 0.81 19.61 24.43
CA VAL A 343 0.58 19.15 25.77
C VAL A 343 -0.62 18.24 25.67
N ILE A 344 -0.35 16.94 25.77
CA ILE A 344 -1.38 16.03 26.24
C ILE A 344 -1.57 16.40 27.71
N GLU A 345 -2.56 17.24 27.96
CA GLU A 345 -2.94 17.68 29.29
C GLU A 345 -3.89 16.64 29.89
N ASN A 346 -3.69 16.33 31.17
CA ASN A 346 -4.66 15.57 31.97
C ASN A 346 -5.16 14.28 31.29
N VAL A 347 -4.25 13.38 30.93
CA VAL A 347 -4.67 12.02 30.55
C VAL A 347 -5.44 11.40 31.70
N GLN A 348 -6.73 11.21 31.52
CA GLN A 348 -7.56 10.59 32.54
C GLN A 348 -7.29 9.09 32.56
N ASN A 349 -7.43 8.48 33.75
CA ASN A 349 -7.36 7.02 33.85
C ASN A 349 -8.38 6.38 32.91
N ALA A 350 -7.97 5.31 32.23
CA ALA A 350 -8.85 4.54 31.37
C ALA A 350 -10.07 4.07 32.16
N THR A 351 -11.26 4.24 31.58
CA THR A 351 -12.51 3.76 32.17
C THR A 351 -12.89 2.41 31.57
N TYR A 352 -13.29 1.48 32.42
CA TYR A 352 -13.64 0.12 32.02
C TYR A 352 -15.14 -0.07 32.17
N VAL A 353 -15.82 -0.34 31.06
CA VAL A 353 -17.28 -0.51 31.05
C VAL A 353 -17.63 -1.83 30.40
N LYS A 354 -18.33 -2.70 31.13
CA LYS A 354 -18.81 -3.96 30.56
C LYS A 354 -19.96 -3.68 29.60
N SER A 355 -19.85 -4.15 28.36
CA SER A 355 -20.98 -4.23 27.44
C SER A 355 -21.62 -5.61 27.53
N SER A 356 -22.83 -5.68 28.08
CA SER A 356 -23.62 -6.91 28.12
C SER A 356 -24.11 -7.34 26.74
N ASN A 357 -24.20 -6.43 25.76
CA ASN A 357 -24.70 -6.73 24.42
C ASN A 357 -23.73 -7.60 23.61
N ILE A 358 -22.43 -7.30 23.68
CA ILE A 358 -21.36 -8.07 23.02
C ILE A 358 -20.54 -8.94 23.97
N ASN A 359 -20.85 -8.91 25.27
CA ASN A 359 -20.14 -9.62 26.34
C ASN A 359 -18.63 -9.34 26.39
N LYS A 360 -18.24 -8.07 26.17
CA LYS A 360 -16.84 -7.60 26.25
C LYS A 360 -16.72 -6.46 27.26
N THR A 361 -15.52 -6.26 27.79
CA THR A 361 -15.17 -5.03 28.53
C THR A 361 -14.67 -4.00 27.53
N LEU A 362 -15.26 -2.82 27.54
CA LEU A 362 -14.81 -1.67 26.78
C LEU A 362 -13.83 -0.87 27.63
N ILE A 363 -12.71 -0.50 27.03
CA ILE A 363 -11.75 0.45 27.56
C ILE A 363 -12.00 1.75 26.84
N ASN A 364 -12.27 2.82 27.58
CA ASN A 364 -12.39 4.16 27.03
C ASN A 364 -11.30 5.05 27.58
N ILE A 365 -10.55 5.66 26.66
CA ILE A 365 -9.52 6.64 27.00
C ILE A 365 -10.08 8.03 26.80
N LYS A 366 -9.71 8.93 27.71
CA LYS A 366 -9.96 10.37 27.61
C LYS A 366 -8.66 11.12 27.90
N ALA A 367 -8.36 12.12 27.08
CA ALA A 367 -7.25 13.03 27.31
C ALA A 367 -7.60 14.42 26.77
N ASP A 368 -7.12 15.46 27.43
CA ASP A 368 -7.18 16.81 26.88
C ASP A 368 -5.94 17.04 26.00
N VAL A 369 -6.13 17.60 24.83
CA VAL A 369 -5.08 17.78 23.83
C VAL A 369 -5.07 19.24 23.39
N SER A 370 -3.94 19.90 23.59
CA SER A 370 -3.68 21.20 22.96
C SER A 370 -3.06 20.97 21.58
N PHE A 371 -3.76 21.49 20.56
CA PHE A 371 -3.27 21.74 19.20
C PHE A 371 -2.45 20.63 18.53
N ASN A 372 -3.08 19.56 18.04
CA ASN A 372 -2.49 18.72 17.00
C ASN A 372 -3.58 18.18 16.04
N PRO A 373 -3.56 18.53 14.73
CA PRO A 373 -4.51 17.96 13.78
C PRO A 373 -4.29 16.46 13.51
N LYS A 374 -3.12 15.92 13.87
CA LYS A 374 -2.77 14.51 13.74
C LYS A 374 -2.39 13.97 15.10
N THR A 375 -3.34 13.69 15.98
CA THR A 375 -3.05 12.87 17.15
C THR A 375 -3.06 11.41 16.71
N SER A 376 -2.02 10.64 17.03
CA SER A 376 -2.09 9.20 16.88
C SER A 376 -2.12 8.56 18.26
N HIS A 377 -2.48 7.29 18.27
CA HIS A 377 -2.48 6.51 19.47
C HIS A 377 -1.88 5.16 19.11
N THR A 378 -0.97 4.67 19.95
CA THR A 378 -0.35 3.37 19.77
C THR A 378 -0.72 2.50 20.96
N SER A 379 -1.42 1.41 20.71
CA SER A 379 -1.58 0.40 21.77
C SER A 379 -0.60 -0.73 21.57
N SER A 380 0.03 -1.17 22.66
CA SER A 380 0.89 -2.35 22.69
C SER A 380 0.20 -3.55 23.35
N PHE A 381 -1.14 -3.62 23.30
CA PHE A 381 -1.89 -4.77 23.84
C PHE A 381 -1.48 -6.11 23.22
N LEU A 382 -0.89 -6.05 22.02
CA LEU A 382 -0.38 -7.17 21.26
C LEU A 382 1.08 -6.85 20.97
N SER A 383 1.94 -7.86 20.86
CA SER A 383 3.36 -7.68 20.53
C SER A 383 3.59 -6.81 19.27
N SER A 384 2.60 -6.72 18.38
CA SER A 384 2.52 -5.72 17.32
C SER A 384 2.00 -4.38 17.85
N GLN A 385 2.88 -3.39 17.99
CA GLN A 385 2.46 -2.00 18.14
C GLN A 385 1.66 -1.59 16.90
N ARG A 386 0.33 -1.46 17.04
CA ARG A 386 -0.51 -0.87 16.00
C ARG A 386 -0.79 0.57 16.35
N GLU A 387 -0.33 1.46 15.47
CA GLU A 387 -0.67 2.87 15.49
C GLU A 387 -2.04 3.04 14.83
N THR A 388 -2.98 3.64 15.55
CA THR A 388 -4.24 4.13 15.01
C THR A 388 -4.16 5.64 14.97
N VAL A 389 -4.25 6.21 13.77
CA VAL A 389 -4.29 7.66 13.60
C VAL A 389 -5.72 8.14 13.93
N LEU A 390 -5.85 9.10 14.84
CA LEU A 390 -7.12 9.73 15.17
C LEU A 390 -7.40 10.86 14.18
N ASP A 391 -7.63 10.48 12.92
CA ASP A 391 -7.92 11.44 11.86
C ASP A 391 -9.23 12.17 12.14
N TYR A 392 -9.18 13.51 12.14
CA TYR A 392 -10.34 14.35 12.37
C TYR A 392 -11.54 13.92 11.50
N PRO A 393 -12.77 13.81 12.05
CA PRO A 393 -13.14 14.11 13.45
C PRO A 393 -13.03 12.93 14.43
N TYR A 394 -12.44 11.79 14.06
CA TYR A 394 -12.42 10.59 14.91
C TYR A 394 -11.76 10.86 16.27
N GLY A 395 -12.49 10.57 17.34
CA GLY A 395 -12.00 10.76 18.71
C GLY A 395 -12.22 12.17 19.29
N TYR A 396 -12.56 13.19 18.50
CA TYR A 396 -12.75 14.56 18.99
C TYR A 396 -14.08 14.66 19.78
N SER A 397 -13.98 14.63 21.11
CA SER A 397 -15.13 14.46 22.00
C SER A 397 -15.69 15.76 22.58
N ASN A 398 -14.87 16.80 22.73
CA ASN A 398 -15.33 18.08 23.30
C ASN A 398 -14.35 19.22 22.94
N GLY A 399 -14.83 20.47 22.93
CA GLY A 399 -13.99 21.66 22.82
C GLY A 399 -13.88 22.23 21.41
N THR A 400 -12.66 22.57 20.97
CA THR A 400 -12.35 23.15 19.64
C THR A 400 -11.10 22.51 19.09
N ILE A 401 -10.83 22.61 17.78
CA ILE A 401 -9.59 22.05 17.19
C ILE A 401 -8.33 22.46 17.96
N LYS A 402 -8.27 23.71 18.45
CA LYS A 402 -7.13 24.23 19.20
C LYS A 402 -7.00 23.63 20.60
N TYR A 403 -8.12 23.41 21.28
CA TYR A 403 -8.18 22.86 22.64
C TYR A 403 -9.37 21.90 22.70
N HIS A 404 -9.11 20.61 22.60
CA HIS A 404 -10.15 19.59 22.59
C HIS A 404 -9.82 18.44 23.54
N SER A 405 -10.86 17.73 23.97
CA SER A 405 -10.71 16.43 24.59
C SER A 405 -10.83 15.36 23.52
N VAL A 406 -9.90 14.41 23.49
CA VAL A 406 -10.07 13.17 22.73
C VAL A 406 -10.74 12.12 23.61
N SER A 407 -11.72 11.40 23.06
CA SER A 407 -12.26 10.20 23.67
C SER A 407 -12.53 9.14 22.62
N PHE A 408 -12.06 7.92 22.84
CA PHE A 408 -12.34 6.78 21.98
C PHE A 408 -12.36 5.49 22.80
N SER A 409 -13.16 4.53 22.33
CA SER A 409 -13.35 3.25 22.99
C SER A 409 -12.75 2.10 22.18
N LYS A 410 -12.24 1.08 22.87
CA LYS A 410 -11.76 -0.20 22.32
C LYS A 410 -12.25 -1.35 23.18
N THR A 411 -12.36 -2.56 22.63
CA THR A 411 -12.51 -3.78 23.43
C THR A 411 -11.23 -4.11 24.17
N SER A 412 -11.31 -4.34 25.48
CA SER A 412 -10.23 -4.97 26.25
C SER A 412 -9.90 -6.33 25.62
N PRO A 413 -8.61 -6.64 25.42
CA PRO A 413 -8.25 -7.97 24.98
C PRO A 413 -8.65 -8.98 26.06
N GLU A 414 -9.20 -10.13 25.65
CA GLU A 414 -9.53 -11.24 26.56
C GLU A 414 -8.27 -12.03 26.95
N TYR A 415 -7.24 -11.97 26.10
CA TYR A 415 -5.98 -12.69 26.22
C TYR A 415 -4.81 -11.72 26.11
N SER A 416 -3.69 -12.02 26.74
CA SER A 416 -2.45 -11.23 26.59
C SER A 416 -1.23 -12.11 26.79
N THR A 417 -0.11 -11.75 26.18
CA THR A 417 1.17 -12.43 26.41
C THR A 417 1.79 -12.11 27.78
N SER A 418 1.31 -11.07 28.47
CA SER A 418 1.82 -10.67 29.78
C SER A 418 0.74 -10.08 30.68
N SER A 419 1.01 -10.03 31.99
CA SER A 419 0.12 -9.36 32.95
C SER A 419 0.12 -7.83 32.83
N ASN A 420 1.10 -7.26 32.13
CA ASN A 420 1.34 -5.82 32.08
C ASN A 420 1.08 -5.30 30.67
N SER A 421 -0.18 -5.00 30.38
CA SER A 421 -0.55 -4.28 29.16
C SER A 421 -0.57 -2.77 29.42
N TYR A 422 -0.06 -2.00 28.46
CA TYR A 422 -0.16 -0.54 28.47
C TYR A 422 -0.74 -0.04 27.16
N MET A 423 -1.30 1.15 27.20
CA MET A 423 -1.79 1.87 26.04
C MET A 423 -1.17 3.27 26.07
N SER A 424 -0.61 3.72 24.95
CA SER A 424 0.04 5.03 24.88
C SER A 424 -0.66 5.93 23.88
N ILE A 425 -1.06 7.12 24.33
CA ILE A 425 -1.43 8.18 23.41
C ILE A 425 -0.13 8.90 23.07
N ASN A 426 0.19 8.88 21.78
CA ASN A 426 1.41 9.48 21.26
C ASN A 426 1.01 10.64 20.38
N SER A 427 1.36 11.85 20.77
CA SER A 427 1.32 12.94 19.81
C SER A 427 2.53 12.78 18.88
N PRO A 428 2.37 12.73 17.55
CA PRO A 428 3.49 12.63 16.61
C PRO A 428 4.41 13.87 16.57
N SER A 429 4.40 14.75 17.58
CA SER A 429 5.53 15.67 17.78
C SER A 429 6.78 14.85 18.09
N ASP A 430 7.73 14.94 17.18
CA ASP A 430 9.08 14.46 17.32
C ASP A 430 9.17 12.98 17.69
N ILE A 431 9.23 12.12 16.67
CA ILE A 431 9.67 10.72 16.78
C ILE A 431 11.02 10.57 17.54
N GLY A 432 11.73 11.65 17.86
CA GLY A 432 12.90 11.67 18.76
C GLY A 432 12.70 12.23 20.18
N ASN A 433 11.73 13.11 20.43
CA ASN A 433 11.52 13.76 21.75
C ASN A 433 10.18 13.38 22.40
N GLY A 434 9.54 12.31 21.91
CA GLY A 434 8.17 11.90 22.21
C GLY A 434 7.77 12.10 23.68
N ASN A 435 7.01 13.17 23.91
CA ASN A 435 6.11 13.25 25.07
C ASN A 435 5.01 12.21 24.84
N SER A 436 5.33 10.95 25.10
CA SER A 436 4.32 9.88 25.21
C SER A 436 3.78 9.91 26.62
N SER A 437 2.45 9.93 26.74
CA SER A 437 1.81 9.65 28.02
C SER A 437 1.42 8.19 28.02
N LEU A 438 2.14 7.39 28.82
CA LEU A 438 1.81 5.99 29.04
C LEU A 438 0.61 5.91 29.99
N ILE A 439 -0.45 5.26 29.55
CA ILE A 439 -1.57 4.87 30.40
C ILE A 439 -1.38 3.40 30.71
N GLU A 440 -1.07 3.09 31.96
CA GLU A 440 -1.10 1.71 32.42
C GLU A 440 -2.55 1.22 32.47
N ILE A 441 -2.80 0.09 31.82
CA ILE A 441 -4.14 -0.48 31.74
C ILE A 441 -4.11 -1.86 32.37
N ALA A 442 -4.65 -1.96 33.58
CA ALA A 442 -4.89 -3.24 34.22
C ALA A 442 -6.04 -3.95 33.50
N THR A 443 -5.70 -4.90 32.63
CA THR A 443 -6.65 -5.81 32.00
C THR A 443 -6.70 -7.12 32.78
N ASN A 444 -7.90 -7.62 33.10
CA ASN A 444 -8.08 -8.99 33.61
C ASN A 444 -8.00 -10.03 32.47
N SER A 445 -7.00 -9.90 31.60
CA SER A 445 -6.79 -10.80 30.47
C SER A 445 -6.25 -12.13 30.96
N THR A 446 -6.68 -13.23 30.35
CA THR A 446 -6.05 -14.53 30.56
C THR A 446 -4.67 -14.51 29.91
N ILE A 447 -3.62 -14.89 30.65
CA ILE A 447 -2.28 -14.94 30.07
C ILE A 447 -2.20 -16.14 29.13
N ASP A 448 -1.89 -15.87 27.87
CA ASP A 448 -1.59 -16.87 26.85
C ASP A 448 -0.22 -16.57 26.24
N SER A 449 0.72 -17.47 26.51
CA SER A 449 2.08 -17.41 25.99
C SER A 449 2.37 -18.49 24.95
N LYS A 450 1.35 -19.25 24.51
CA LYS A 450 1.52 -20.29 23.50
C LYS A 450 1.42 -19.66 22.13
N ILE A 451 2.37 -19.98 21.27
CA ILE A 451 2.44 -19.42 19.92
C ILE A 451 1.44 -20.17 19.03
N PRO A 452 0.71 -19.48 18.13
CA PRO A 452 -0.17 -20.13 17.18
C PRO A 452 0.61 -21.06 16.24
N GLN A 453 -0.04 -22.13 15.81
CA GLN A 453 0.51 -23.14 14.93
C GLN A 453 -0.06 -22.97 13.53
N LEU A 454 0.82 -22.86 12.53
CA LEU A 454 0.44 -23.24 11.18
C LEU A 454 0.14 -24.75 11.18
N LEU A 455 -0.71 -25.27 10.30
CA LEU A 455 -1.01 -26.71 10.18
C LEU A 455 -0.77 -27.26 8.77
N LYS A 456 -0.99 -26.42 7.76
CA LYS A 456 -0.75 -26.71 6.35
C LYS A 456 -0.95 -25.44 5.52
N VAL A 457 -0.23 -25.31 4.41
CA VAL A 457 -0.56 -24.33 3.36
C VAL A 457 -0.76 -25.07 2.05
N GLU A 458 -1.87 -24.80 1.38
CA GLU A 458 -2.14 -25.24 0.02
C GLU A 458 -2.26 -24.03 -0.89
N THR A 459 -1.73 -24.13 -2.10
CA THR A 459 -1.92 -23.13 -3.13
C THR A 459 -2.55 -23.78 -4.35
N VAL A 460 -3.57 -23.14 -4.93
CA VAL A 460 -4.20 -23.60 -6.16
C VAL A 460 -4.13 -22.51 -7.22
N PHE A 461 -3.56 -22.86 -8.36
CA PHE A 461 -3.43 -21.95 -9.48
C PHE A 461 -4.79 -21.72 -10.13
N LEU A 462 -5.28 -20.47 -10.10
CA LEU A 462 -6.51 -20.08 -10.78
C LEU A 462 -6.21 -19.48 -12.17
N SER A 463 -5.15 -18.69 -12.26
CA SER A 463 -4.64 -18.09 -13.51
C SER A 463 -3.19 -17.63 -13.31
N TYR A 464 -2.53 -17.12 -14.37
CA TYR A 464 -1.13 -16.65 -14.31
C TYR A 464 -0.83 -15.74 -13.11
N GLU A 465 -1.78 -14.88 -12.73
CA GLU A 465 -1.59 -13.88 -11.68
C GLU A 465 -2.47 -14.11 -10.45
N LYS A 466 -3.27 -15.18 -10.42
CA LYS A 466 -4.18 -15.44 -9.29
C LYS A 466 -3.95 -16.81 -8.72
N VAL A 467 -3.74 -16.84 -7.42
CA VAL A 467 -3.56 -18.07 -6.65
C VAL A 467 -4.56 -18.07 -5.49
N LEU A 468 -5.30 -19.15 -5.36
CA LEU A 468 -6.04 -19.44 -4.14
C LEU A 468 -5.04 -19.91 -3.10
N VAL A 469 -4.97 -19.24 -1.97
CA VAL A 469 -4.16 -19.64 -0.83
C VAL A 469 -5.09 -20.17 0.26
N ARG A 470 -4.87 -21.43 0.66
CA ARG A 470 -5.59 -22.07 1.76
C ARG A 470 -4.63 -22.35 2.90
N ILE A 471 -4.95 -21.81 4.08
CA ILE A 471 -4.11 -21.93 5.27
C ILE A 471 -4.89 -22.65 6.35
N PHE A 472 -4.32 -23.73 6.86
CA PHE A 472 -4.80 -24.41 8.05
C PHE A 472 -3.99 -23.87 9.21
N ALA A 473 -4.66 -23.34 10.23
CA ALA A 473 -3.99 -22.76 11.39
C ALA A 473 -4.77 -23.08 12.67
N LYS A 474 -4.05 -23.19 13.77
CA LYS A 474 -4.59 -23.56 15.07
C LYS A 474 -3.94 -22.75 16.16
N ASP A 475 -4.74 -22.28 17.11
CA ASP A 475 -4.26 -21.85 18.40
C ASP A 475 -5.12 -22.47 19.50
N VAL A 476 -4.49 -22.96 20.57
CA VAL A 476 -5.17 -23.77 21.59
C VAL A 476 -5.81 -22.96 22.71
N ASP A 477 -5.39 -21.70 22.91
CA ASP A 477 -5.69 -20.95 24.13
C ASP A 477 -6.49 -19.67 23.84
N SER A 478 -6.03 -18.82 22.91
CA SER A 478 -6.66 -17.53 22.56
C SER A 478 -7.32 -17.50 21.18
N GLY A 479 -7.03 -18.47 20.32
CA GLY A 479 -7.51 -18.53 18.94
C GLY A 479 -6.77 -17.56 18.02
N ILE A 480 -6.85 -17.82 16.72
CA ILE A 480 -6.27 -17.00 15.67
C ILE A 480 -7.01 -15.66 15.59
N SER A 481 -6.25 -14.56 15.60
CA SER A 481 -6.74 -13.20 15.37
C SER A 481 -6.74 -12.89 13.86
N TYR A 482 -5.60 -13.06 13.20
CA TYR A 482 -5.45 -12.91 11.74
C TYR A 482 -4.16 -13.55 11.23
N LEU A 483 -4.04 -13.65 9.91
CA LEU A 483 -2.85 -14.10 9.20
C LEU A 483 -2.44 -13.04 8.17
N HIS A 484 -1.16 -12.96 7.86
CA HIS A 484 -0.65 -12.24 6.69
C HIS A 484 0.00 -13.23 5.74
N SER A 485 -0.22 -13.04 4.44
CA SER A 485 0.54 -13.74 3.40
C SER A 485 1.58 -12.83 2.73
N THR A 486 2.26 -13.29 1.67
CA THR A 486 3.43 -12.65 1.06
C THR A 486 3.31 -11.16 0.80
N ASN A 487 2.16 -10.69 0.31
CA ASN A 487 1.94 -9.30 -0.03
C ASN A 487 1.38 -8.47 1.14
N LEU A 488 1.62 -8.91 2.39
CA LEU A 488 0.97 -8.38 3.60
C LEU A 488 -0.56 -8.40 3.51
N HIS A 489 -1.11 -9.26 2.66
CA HIS A 489 -2.54 -9.41 2.50
C HIS A 489 -3.10 -10.01 3.79
N LYS A 490 -3.97 -9.25 4.45
CA LYS A 490 -4.57 -9.63 5.72
C LYS A 490 -5.70 -10.62 5.50
N ILE A 491 -5.53 -11.81 6.07
CA ILE A 491 -6.53 -12.89 6.13
C ILE A 491 -7.08 -12.89 7.55
N SER A 492 -8.38 -12.76 7.69
CA SER A 492 -9.09 -12.52 8.94
C SER A 492 -10.06 -13.66 9.27
N PRO A 493 -10.77 -13.62 10.41
CA PRO A 493 -11.83 -14.57 10.69
C PRO A 493 -13.00 -14.54 9.69
N ALA A 494 -13.13 -13.46 8.89
CA ALA A 494 -14.08 -13.41 7.78
C ALA A 494 -13.72 -14.40 6.66
N ASP A 495 -12.43 -14.73 6.52
CA ASP A 495 -11.87 -15.63 5.50
C ASP A 495 -11.87 -17.10 5.96
N LEU A 496 -12.39 -17.38 7.17
CA LEU A 496 -12.56 -18.72 7.72
C LEU A 496 -13.63 -19.49 6.92
N VAL A 497 -13.23 -20.53 6.20
CA VAL A 497 -14.13 -21.38 5.40
C VAL A 497 -14.59 -22.65 6.11
N TYR A 498 -13.86 -23.10 7.14
CA TYR A 498 -14.19 -24.29 7.92
C TYR A 498 -13.55 -24.26 9.30
N GLY A 499 -14.20 -24.89 10.28
CA GLY A 499 -13.75 -24.91 11.68
C GLY A 499 -14.13 -23.65 12.43
N ASP A 500 -13.31 -23.27 13.40
CA ASP A 500 -13.46 -22.06 14.21
C ASP A 500 -12.14 -21.28 14.27
N ASN A 501 -12.10 -20.20 15.04
CA ASN A 501 -10.90 -19.40 15.21
C ASN A 501 -9.80 -20.12 16.01
N PHE A 502 -10.09 -21.20 16.75
CA PHE A 502 -9.07 -21.98 17.47
C PHE A 502 -8.46 -23.06 16.57
N ASN A 503 -9.22 -23.62 15.62
CA ASN A 503 -8.72 -24.59 14.65
C ASN A 503 -9.47 -24.41 13.33
N GLY A 504 -8.87 -23.60 12.46
CA GLY A 504 -9.54 -23.05 11.30
C GLY A 504 -8.83 -23.33 9.98
N VAL A 505 -9.64 -23.34 8.92
CA VAL A 505 -9.17 -23.30 7.53
C VAL A 505 -9.57 -21.97 6.94
N TYR A 506 -8.60 -21.23 6.45
CA TYR A 506 -8.76 -19.90 5.88
C TYR A 506 -8.45 -19.94 4.40
N GLU A 507 -9.24 -19.25 3.58
CA GLU A 507 -8.99 -19.13 2.14
C GLU A 507 -9.05 -17.69 1.67
N THR A 508 -8.11 -17.31 0.81
CA THR A 508 -8.14 -16.03 0.08
C THR A 508 -7.61 -16.19 -1.33
N VAL A 509 -7.91 -15.24 -2.22
CA VAL A 509 -7.31 -15.15 -3.55
C VAL A 509 -6.27 -14.04 -3.56
N GLU A 510 -5.02 -14.42 -3.74
CA GLU A 510 -3.94 -13.46 -3.92
C GLU A 510 -3.74 -13.13 -5.39
N THR A 511 -3.52 -11.84 -5.65
CA THR A 511 -3.11 -11.36 -6.97
C THR A 511 -1.61 -11.10 -6.96
N LEU A 512 -0.89 -11.77 -7.84
CA LEU A 512 0.57 -11.73 -7.99
C LEU A 512 1.02 -10.61 -8.95
N ALA A 513 0.08 -9.80 -9.45
CA ALA A 513 0.36 -8.70 -10.38
C ALA A 513 1.29 -7.62 -9.80
N THR A 514 1.39 -7.52 -8.48
CA THR A 514 2.25 -6.57 -7.77
C THR A 514 3.46 -7.22 -7.10
N MET A 515 3.63 -8.54 -7.26
CA MET A 515 4.73 -9.29 -6.67
C MET A 515 5.97 -9.12 -7.52
N TYR A 516 7.04 -8.56 -6.96
CA TYR A 516 8.27 -8.30 -7.72
C TYR A 516 9.53 -8.71 -6.95
N GLY A 517 10.53 -9.16 -7.71
CA GLY A 517 11.83 -9.55 -7.19
C GLY A 517 11.80 -10.88 -6.45
N ASN A 518 12.43 -10.92 -5.27
CA ASN A 518 12.72 -12.13 -4.51
C ASN A 518 11.66 -12.47 -3.45
N GLU A 519 10.51 -11.79 -3.49
CA GLU A 519 9.41 -12.02 -2.55
C GLU A 519 8.93 -13.47 -2.62
N ARG A 520 9.18 -14.24 -1.57
CA ARG A 520 8.78 -15.64 -1.48
C ARG A 520 7.45 -15.77 -0.74
N PRO A 521 6.71 -16.89 -0.93
CA PRO A 521 5.60 -17.25 -0.07
C PRO A 521 5.98 -17.13 1.41
N THR A 522 5.29 -16.26 2.14
CA THR A 522 5.40 -16.11 3.59
C THR A 522 4.01 -16.19 4.19
N VAL A 523 3.93 -16.75 5.38
CA VAL A 523 2.71 -16.76 6.18
C VAL A 523 3.08 -16.35 7.59
N SER A 524 2.51 -15.26 8.06
CA SER A 524 2.58 -14.83 9.45
C SER A 524 1.24 -15.07 10.12
N ILE A 525 1.25 -15.63 11.32
CA ILE A 525 0.05 -15.97 12.09
C ILE A 525 0.09 -15.20 13.39
N TYR A 526 -1.01 -14.56 13.75
CA TYR A 526 -1.19 -13.81 14.98
C TYR A 526 -2.40 -14.38 15.72
N ASP A 527 -2.24 -14.68 17.01
CA ASP A 527 -3.34 -15.07 17.89
C ASP A 527 -3.99 -13.84 18.57
N ASN A 528 -5.03 -14.06 19.38
CA ASN A 528 -5.72 -12.98 20.10
C ASN A 528 -4.97 -12.50 21.36
N ALA A 529 -3.91 -13.18 21.79
CA ALA A 529 -3.03 -12.75 22.87
C ALA A 529 -1.89 -11.85 22.39
N GLY A 530 -1.62 -11.87 21.09
CA GLY A 530 -0.53 -11.16 20.43
C GLY A 530 0.73 -12.00 20.26
N ASN A 531 0.70 -13.31 20.50
CA ASN A 531 1.79 -14.17 20.04
C ASN A 531 1.73 -14.27 18.52
N ASN A 532 2.90 -14.34 17.89
CA ASN A 532 2.99 -14.47 16.46
C ASN A 532 4.14 -15.37 16.04
N ILE A 533 3.98 -15.95 14.85
CA ILE A 533 5.03 -16.70 14.18
C ILE A 533 4.98 -16.41 12.69
N GLN A 534 6.14 -16.31 12.07
CA GLN A 534 6.27 -16.14 10.62
C GLN A 534 7.01 -17.33 10.03
N TYR A 535 6.43 -17.88 8.98
CA TYR A 535 7.01 -18.93 8.16
C TYR A 535 7.34 -18.38 6.78
N ASN A 536 8.47 -18.79 6.23
CA ASN A 536 8.82 -18.55 4.84
C ASN A 536 8.90 -19.88 4.07
N SER A 537 8.82 -19.82 2.75
CA SER A 537 8.88 -21.02 1.89
C SER A 537 10.19 -21.81 1.96
N MET A 538 11.23 -21.30 2.63
CA MET A 538 12.51 -21.99 2.84
C MET A 538 12.61 -22.68 4.20
N GLN A 539 11.65 -22.44 5.09
CA GLN A 539 11.58 -23.09 6.39
C GLN A 539 10.56 -24.22 6.33
N PRO A 540 10.88 -25.40 6.89
CA PRO A 540 9.86 -26.39 7.10
C PRO A 540 8.75 -25.84 7.99
N THR A 541 7.54 -26.23 7.66
CA THR A 541 6.39 -26.14 8.54
C THR A 541 6.52 -27.17 9.68
N PHE A 542 5.72 -26.98 10.73
CA PHE A 542 5.65 -27.70 12.02
C PHE A 542 5.32 -29.21 11.90
N ASP A 543 5.24 -29.81 10.71
CA ASP A 543 5.01 -31.25 10.58
C ASP A 543 6.31 -32.07 10.59
N THR A 544 6.21 -33.32 11.01
CA THR A 544 7.34 -34.26 11.08
C THR A 544 7.89 -34.64 9.70
N SER A 545 7.20 -34.25 8.62
CA SER A 545 7.58 -34.49 7.22
C SER A 545 8.36 -33.33 6.61
N PHE A 546 8.59 -32.24 7.37
CA PHE A 546 9.22 -31.01 6.89
C PHE A 546 8.54 -30.41 5.65
N ASN A 547 7.21 -30.52 5.56
CA ASN A 547 6.47 -29.87 4.47
C ASN A 547 6.78 -28.37 4.46
N MET A 548 6.91 -27.76 3.28
CA MET A 548 7.19 -26.34 3.15
C MET A 548 5.97 -25.61 2.62
N ILE A 549 5.90 -24.30 2.83
CA ILE A 549 4.95 -23.48 2.10
C ILE A 549 5.25 -23.65 0.61
N PRO A 550 4.27 -24.08 -0.22
CA PRO A 550 4.51 -24.28 -1.65
C PRO A 550 5.01 -23.00 -2.32
N GLU A 551 6.03 -23.09 -3.18
CA GLU A 551 6.41 -21.98 -4.06
C GLU A 551 5.19 -21.60 -4.93
N TYR A 552 4.96 -20.31 -5.19
CA TYR A 552 3.87 -19.93 -6.08
C TYR A 552 4.06 -20.59 -7.45
N PRO A 553 2.98 -21.05 -8.10
CA PRO A 553 3.07 -21.69 -9.41
C PRO A 553 3.76 -20.80 -10.44
N VAL A 554 3.62 -19.47 -10.36
CA VAL A 554 4.36 -18.54 -11.24
C VAL A 554 5.87 -18.70 -11.09
N TYR A 555 6.40 -18.80 -9.87
CA TYR A 555 7.82 -19.09 -9.63
C TYR A 555 8.20 -20.45 -10.20
N THR A 556 7.36 -21.47 -10.02
CA THR A 556 7.63 -22.82 -10.53
C THR A 556 7.62 -22.86 -12.06
N MET A 557 6.65 -22.22 -12.71
CA MET A 557 6.52 -22.13 -14.16
C MET A 557 7.72 -21.39 -14.75
N ILE A 558 8.14 -20.30 -14.12
CA ILE A 558 9.30 -19.52 -14.54
C ILE A 558 10.60 -20.29 -14.34
N LYS A 559 10.75 -20.93 -13.18
CA LYS A 559 11.94 -21.71 -12.83
C LYS A 559 12.10 -22.96 -13.70
N ASN A 560 11.00 -23.61 -14.07
CA ASN A 560 11.04 -24.92 -14.74
C ASN A 560 10.73 -24.88 -16.23
N GLN A 561 9.92 -23.94 -16.72
CA GLN A 561 9.37 -23.96 -18.08
C GLN A 561 9.75 -22.73 -18.89
N ALA A 562 9.84 -21.56 -18.26
CA ALA A 562 10.05 -20.33 -19.00
C ALA A 562 11.55 -20.07 -19.14
N ASN A 563 12.06 -20.14 -20.37
CA ASN A 563 13.33 -19.51 -20.71
C ASN A 563 13.10 -18.00 -20.81
N LEU A 564 12.69 -17.38 -19.70
CA LEU A 564 12.60 -15.92 -19.56
C LEU A 564 14.00 -15.30 -19.48
N ASP A 565 14.94 -15.85 -20.24
CA ASP A 565 16.19 -15.19 -20.53
C ASP A 565 15.86 -14.05 -21.50
N PRO A 566 16.01 -12.80 -21.10
CA PRO A 566 15.70 -11.65 -21.93
C PRO A 566 16.60 -11.56 -23.18
N TYR A 567 17.72 -12.27 -23.25
CA TYR A 567 18.42 -12.40 -24.54
C TYR A 567 17.67 -13.31 -25.54
N THR A 568 16.51 -13.86 -25.16
CA THR A 568 15.67 -14.74 -25.99
C THR A 568 14.36 -14.09 -26.43
N PHE A 569 14.21 -12.77 -26.29
CA PHE A 569 13.09 -12.07 -26.95
C PHE A 569 13.17 -12.30 -28.46
N THR A 570 12.19 -13.05 -28.99
CA THR A 570 12.09 -13.41 -30.42
C THR A 570 11.45 -12.30 -31.23
N GLY A 571 10.71 -11.41 -30.58
CA GLY A 571 10.17 -10.20 -31.18
C GLY A 571 10.09 -9.08 -30.17
N PHE A 572 10.49 -7.87 -30.57
CA PHE A 572 10.38 -6.65 -29.79
C PHE A 572 10.32 -5.48 -30.76
N GLU A 573 9.17 -4.81 -30.83
CA GLU A 573 8.97 -3.70 -31.74
C GLU A 573 8.04 -2.66 -31.13
N PHE A 574 8.44 -1.39 -31.24
CA PHE A 574 7.51 -0.29 -31.13
C PHE A 574 6.86 -0.07 -32.50
N LYS A 575 5.55 0.16 -32.50
CA LYS A 575 4.81 0.51 -33.71
C LYS A 575 5.38 1.77 -34.39
N TYR A 576 5.80 2.74 -33.57
CA TYR A 576 6.49 3.95 -34.00
C TYR A 576 7.73 4.19 -33.16
N ASN A 577 8.80 4.70 -33.77
CA ASN A 577 10.02 5.13 -33.10
C ASN A 577 10.47 6.49 -33.69
N ASP A 578 11.37 7.20 -32.99
CA ASP A 578 11.78 8.56 -33.34
C ASP A 578 10.57 9.52 -33.44
N VAL A 579 9.74 9.50 -32.39
CA VAL A 579 8.44 10.17 -32.38
C VAL A 579 8.58 11.65 -31.98
N ASP A 580 7.90 12.54 -32.72
CA ASP A 580 7.83 13.96 -32.35
C ASP A 580 6.68 14.20 -31.37
N VAL A 581 7.04 14.66 -30.17
CA VAL A 581 6.13 14.96 -29.06
C VAL A 581 6.09 16.47 -28.76
N SER A 582 6.65 17.31 -29.63
CA SER A 582 6.71 18.77 -29.45
C SER A 582 5.32 19.43 -29.34
N ASN A 583 4.33 18.86 -30.03
CA ASN A 583 3.02 19.48 -30.25
C ASN A 583 1.85 18.72 -29.58
N GLY A 584 2.12 17.64 -28.86
CA GLY A 584 1.09 16.85 -28.21
C GLY A 584 1.54 15.44 -27.81
N PRO A 585 0.72 14.72 -27.05
CA PRO A 585 1.00 13.35 -26.66
C PRO A 585 0.94 12.41 -27.87
N PHE A 586 1.62 11.28 -27.79
CA PHE A 586 1.75 10.35 -28.90
C PHE A 586 1.35 8.93 -28.49
N ASN A 587 0.32 8.37 -29.13
CA ASN A 587 -0.10 6.98 -28.90
C ASN A 587 0.84 6.01 -29.62
N ASN A 588 1.37 5.05 -28.88
CA ASN A 588 2.27 4.03 -29.39
C ASN A 588 1.87 2.64 -28.87
N THR A 589 2.42 1.61 -29.48
CA THR A 589 2.20 0.22 -29.10
C THR A 589 3.55 -0.47 -29.02
N LEU A 590 3.82 -1.16 -27.93
CA LEU A 590 4.93 -2.10 -27.83
C LEU A 590 4.38 -3.50 -28.06
N CYS A 591 4.86 -4.19 -29.08
CA CYS A 591 4.61 -5.61 -29.26
C CYS A 591 5.88 -6.41 -28.95
N MET A 592 5.77 -7.45 -28.12
CA MET A 592 6.90 -8.31 -27.76
C MET A 592 6.52 -9.80 -27.66
N ASN A 593 7.49 -10.66 -27.92
CA ASN A 593 7.42 -12.10 -27.72
C ASN A 593 8.78 -12.64 -27.28
N PHE A 594 8.78 -13.73 -26.51
CA PHE A 594 9.95 -14.34 -25.91
C PHE A 594 9.76 -15.86 -25.82
N ALA A 595 10.87 -16.59 -25.67
CA ALA A 595 10.82 -18.03 -25.50
C ALA A 595 10.06 -18.42 -24.22
N GLY A 596 9.02 -19.24 -24.36
CA GLY A 596 8.17 -19.66 -23.22
C GLY A 596 7.02 -18.71 -22.90
N SER A 597 6.70 -17.75 -23.79
CA SER A 597 5.48 -16.97 -23.67
C SER A 597 4.23 -17.86 -23.65
N ASN A 598 3.27 -17.51 -22.78
CA ASN A 598 1.98 -18.18 -22.68
C ASN A 598 0.87 -17.12 -22.78
N LYS A 599 -0.10 -17.33 -23.67
CA LYS A 599 -1.23 -16.39 -23.92
C LYS A 599 -2.02 -16.00 -22.67
N THR A 600 -1.94 -16.79 -21.60
CA THR A 600 -2.58 -16.47 -20.30
C THR A 600 -1.79 -15.45 -19.46
N MET A 601 -0.56 -15.10 -19.84
CA MET A 601 0.24 -14.07 -19.18
C MET A 601 -0.31 -12.68 -19.50
N THR A 602 -0.15 -11.74 -18.56
CA THR A 602 -0.55 -10.33 -18.74
C THR A 602 0.66 -9.42 -18.48
N PRO A 603 1.58 -9.29 -19.45
CA PRO A 603 2.68 -8.34 -19.30
C PRO A 603 2.13 -6.91 -19.18
N ARG A 604 2.83 -6.02 -18.48
CA ARG A 604 2.41 -4.62 -18.32
C ARG A 604 3.51 -3.65 -18.72
N PHE A 605 3.14 -2.51 -19.25
CA PHE A 605 4.04 -1.43 -19.63
C PHE A 605 3.95 -0.29 -18.61
N LEU A 606 5.08 0.11 -18.05
CA LEU A 606 5.21 1.22 -17.11
C LEU A 606 6.13 2.29 -17.71
N GLN A 607 5.70 3.54 -17.68
CA GLN A 607 6.52 4.67 -18.12
C GLN A 607 7.44 5.11 -16.98
N LEU A 608 8.72 5.35 -17.27
CA LEU A 608 9.70 5.80 -16.29
C LEU A 608 10.36 7.11 -16.74
N PRO A 609 10.89 7.91 -15.81
CA PRO A 609 10.34 8.22 -14.50
C PRO A 609 9.20 9.26 -14.61
N LEU A 610 8.20 9.19 -13.73
CA LEU A 610 7.34 10.35 -13.44
C LEU A 610 8.09 11.21 -12.42
N ALA A 611 9.09 11.93 -12.89
CA ALA A 611 10.14 12.50 -12.07
C ALA A 611 9.68 13.41 -10.93
N LEU A 612 8.56 14.10 -11.13
CA LEU A 612 7.96 15.02 -10.16
C LEU A 612 6.65 14.47 -9.59
N ASN A 613 6.46 13.15 -9.64
CA ASN A 613 5.34 12.44 -9.04
C ASN A 613 5.67 10.95 -8.80
N PRO A 614 6.57 10.62 -7.87
CA PRO A 614 6.96 9.23 -7.61
C PRO A 614 5.77 8.37 -7.15
N GLU A 615 4.77 8.97 -6.50
CA GLU A 615 3.53 8.27 -6.11
C GLU A 615 2.73 7.78 -7.32
N LYS A 616 2.79 8.50 -8.46
CA LYS A 616 2.21 8.00 -9.72
C LYS A 616 3.05 6.90 -10.38
N ALA A 617 4.32 6.72 -9.99
CA ALA A 617 5.12 5.57 -10.41
C ALA A 617 4.77 4.30 -9.60
N SER A 618 3.49 4.11 -9.26
CA SER A 618 3.00 2.84 -8.73
C SER A 618 2.99 1.79 -9.84
N LEU A 619 3.39 0.57 -9.48
CA LEU A 619 3.29 -0.61 -10.36
C LEU A 619 1.82 -0.89 -10.72
N ASP A 620 0.86 -0.38 -9.94
CA ASP A 620 -0.57 -0.44 -10.22
C ASP A 620 -0.99 0.37 -11.46
N ASN A 621 -0.18 1.37 -11.87
CA ASN A 621 -0.43 2.19 -13.05
C ASN A 621 0.15 1.58 -14.34
N ALA A 622 0.78 0.42 -14.26
CA ALA A 622 1.32 -0.24 -15.44
C ALA A 622 0.17 -0.72 -16.36
N THR A 623 0.25 -0.34 -17.64
CA THR A 623 -0.80 -0.64 -18.62
C THR A 623 -0.73 -2.10 -19.06
N PRO A 624 -1.79 -2.91 -18.87
CA PRO A 624 -1.75 -4.32 -19.22
C PRO A 624 -1.77 -4.53 -20.74
N GLY A 625 -0.99 -5.50 -21.20
CA GLY A 625 -0.98 -5.98 -22.58
C GLY A 625 -1.83 -7.23 -22.77
N SER A 626 -2.14 -7.52 -24.02
CA SER A 626 -2.86 -8.74 -24.42
C SER A 626 -2.16 -9.42 -25.59
N TRP A 627 -2.36 -10.72 -25.71
CA TRP A 627 -1.87 -11.48 -26.85
C TRP A 627 -2.61 -11.11 -28.14
N ASP A 628 -1.88 -10.63 -29.14
CA ASP A 628 -2.36 -10.42 -30.50
C ASP A 628 -2.16 -11.71 -31.30
N GLU A 629 -3.26 -12.36 -31.69
CA GLU A 629 -3.24 -13.64 -32.40
C GLU A 629 -2.67 -13.54 -33.83
N VAL A 630 -2.76 -12.38 -34.46
CA VAL A 630 -2.27 -12.16 -35.84
C VAL A 630 -0.76 -11.99 -35.83
N LYS A 631 -0.24 -11.21 -34.88
CA LYS A 631 1.20 -11.01 -34.70
C LYS A 631 1.89 -12.18 -34.00
N GLY A 632 1.17 -12.93 -33.17
CA GLY A 632 1.76 -13.92 -32.28
C GLY A 632 2.66 -13.28 -31.21
N MET A 633 2.22 -12.15 -30.66
CA MET A 633 2.98 -11.32 -29.72
C MET A 633 2.06 -10.70 -28.69
N PHE A 634 2.58 -10.34 -27.51
CA PHE A 634 1.86 -9.45 -26.59
C PHE A 634 2.00 -8.02 -27.07
N CYS A 635 0.88 -7.30 -27.19
CA CYS A 635 0.87 -5.89 -27.53
C CYS A 635 0.30 -5.07 -26.38
N MET A 636 1.01 -4.00 -26.03
CA MET A 636 0.68 -3.04 -24.97
C MET A 636 0.57 -1.66 -25.61
N ASP A 637 -0.63 -1.10 -25.60
CA ASP A 637 -0.86 0.28 -26.03
C ASP A 637 -0.51 1.23 -24.89
N PHE A 638 0.19 2.32 -25.20
CA PHE A 638 0.55 3.35 -24.24
C PHE A 638 0.61 4.72 -24.91
N GLN A 639 0.48 5.79 -24.13
CA GLN A 639 0.59 7.16 -24.63
C GLN A 639 1.83 7.83 -24.04
N ILE A 640 2.73 8.26 -24.92
CA ILE A 640 3.90 9.05 -24.55
C ILE A 640 3.42 10.49 -24.27
N PRO A 641 3.75 11.08 -23.11
CA PRO A 641 3.38 12.46 -22.79
C PRO A 641 3.97 13.45 -23.81
N ALA A 642 3.29 14.58 -24.02
CA ALA A 642 3.85 15.65 -24.85
C ALA A 642 5.07 16.29 -24.17
N ARG A 643 5.88 16.99 -24.98
CA ARG A 643 6.95 17.90 -24.54
C ARG A 643 7.91 17.32 -23.51
N ILE A 644 8.16 16.04 -23.58
CA ILE A 644 9.25 15.42 -22.83
C ILE A 644 10.60 15.74 -23.49
N PHE A 645 11.70 15.62 -22.74
CA PHE A 645 13.04 15.91 -23.26
C PHE A 645 13.40 14.99 -24.42
N THR A 646 13.95 15.58 -25.50
CA THR A 646 14.52 14.83 -26.62
C THR A 646 15.57 13.85 -26.13
N GLY A 647 15.42 12.58 -26.51
CA GLY A 647 16.34 11.53 -26.11
C GLY A 647 15.69 10.16 -26.12
N GLU A 648 16.27 9.25 -25.34
CA GLU A 648 15.71 7.93 -25.09
C GLU A 648 14.62 8.03 -24.03
N TYR A 649 13.45 7.51 -24.36
CA TYR A 649 12.33 7.41 -23.45
C TYR A 649 12.47 6.16 -22.58
N THR A 650 12.50 6.38 -21.27
CA THR A 650 12.65 5.29 -20.30
C THR A 650 11.31 4.65 -19.97
N TYR A 651 11.31 3.33 -19.85
CA TYR A 651 10.12 2.55 -19.52
C TYR A 651 10.53 1.28 -18.78
N ALA A 652 9.55 0.53 -18.27
CA ALA A 652 9.72 -0.83 -17.80
C ALA A 652 8.58 -1.71 -18.30
N VAL A 653 8.89 -2.99 -18.45
CA VAL A 653 7.93 -4.05 -18.72
C VAL A 653 7.91 -4.99 -17.54
N LEU A 654 6.71 -5.20 -17.01
CA LEU A 654 6.45 -5.97 -15.82
C LEU A 654 5.88 -7.31 -16.28
N ILE A 655 6.63 -8.37 -16.01
CA ILE A 655 6.22 -9.75 -16.25
C ILE A 655 6.38 -10.46 -14.91
N PRO A 656 5.38 -10.35 -14.00
CA PRO A 656 5.55 -10.78 -12.61
C PRO A 656 6.17 -12.18 -12.51
N PRO A 657 7.22 -12.35 -11.67
CA PRO A 657 7.74 -11.40 -10.69
C PRO A 657 8.87 -10.48 -11.20
N PHE A 658 9.11 -10.42 -12.51
CA PHE A 658 10.21 -9.63 -13.08
C PHE A 658 9.79 -8.24 -13.52
N VAL A 659 10.72 -7.30 -13.34
CA VAL A 659 10.66 -5.95 -13.91
C VAL A 659 11.88 -5.79 -14.80
N TYR A 660 11.65 -5.48 -16.07
CA TYR A 660 12.70 -5.21 -17.06
C TYR A 660 12.59 -3.76 -17.50
N ASP A 661 13.58 -2.93 -17.20
CA ASP A 661 13.58 -1.55 -17.66
C ASP A 661 14.06 -1.42 -19.12
N SER A 662 13.91 -0.23 -19.71
CA SER A 662 14.29 0.05 -21.08
C SER A 662 15.78 -0.08 -21.33
N TYR A 663 16.61 0.22 -20.32
CA TYR A 663 18.05 0.03 -20.41
C TYR A 663 18.35 -1.44 -20.61
N TYR A 664 17.68 -2.27 -19.82
CA TYR A 664 17.76 -3.70 -19.89
C TYR A 664 17.42 -4.28 -21.28
N PHE A 665 16.32 -3.81 -21.87
CA PHE A 665 15.94 -4.23 -23.22
C PHE A 665 16.87 -3.71 -24.32
N ALA A 666 17.37 -2.48 -24.19
CA ALA A 666 18.30 -1.90 -25.16
C ALA A 666 19.57 -2.76 -25.33
N ILE A 667 19.98 -3.49 -24.29
CA ILE A 667 21.13 -4.40 -24.34
C ILE A 667 20.74 -5.76 -24.94
N SER A 668 19.65 -6.33 -24.46
CA SER A 668 19.26 -7.70 -24.80
C SER A 668 18.67 -7.82 -26.20
N VAL A 669 17.95 -6.79 -26.64
CA VAL A 669 17.27 -6.75 -27.94
C VAL A 669 17.89 -5.71 -28.90
N GLY A 670 18.84 -4.92 -28.42
CA GLY A 670 19.52 -3.89 -29.20
C GLY A 670 18.66 -2.63 -29.41
N SER A 671 19.00 -1.88 -30.46
CA SER A 671 18.36 -0.59 -30.78
C SER A 671 16.86 -0.65 -31.07
N LYS A 672 16.30 -1.85 -31.29
CA LYS A 672 14.85 -2.08 -31.41
C LYS A 672 14.09 -1.75 -30.12
N ALA A 673 14.76 -1.87 -28.98
CA ALA A 673 14.19 -1.55 -27.68
C ALA A 673 14.39 -0.09 -27.25
N GLN A 674 15.19 0.68 -28.00
CA GLN A 674 15.34 2.10 -27.76
C GLN A 674 14.14 2.84 -28.35
N LEU A 675 13.25 3.32 -27.49
CA LEU A 675 12.21 4.26 -27.86
C LEU A 675 12.80 5.67 -27.81
N ARG A 676 12.87 6.36 -28.94
CA ARG A 676 13.40 7.72 -29.04
C ARG A 676 12.30 8.72 -29.29
N VAL A 677 12.40 9.84 -28.61
CA VAL A 677 11.43 10.93 -28.64
C VAL A 677 12.16 12.23 -28.98
N ASN A 678 11.50 13.09 -29.73
CA ASN A 678 11.99 14.42 -30.08
C ASN A 678 11.00 15.48 -29.62
N SER A 679 11.51 16.48 -28.92
CA SER A 679 10.79 17.71 -28.61
C SER A 679 11.67 18.93 -28.89
N GLY A 680 11.18 19.87 -29.69
CA GLY A 680 11.87 21.14 -29.92
C GLY A 680 12.05 21.97 -28.64
N PHE A 681 11.15 21.79 -27.67
CA PHE A 681 11.20 22.40 -26.34
C PHE A 681 10.45 21.49 -25.36
N ALA A 682 11.14 21.07 -24.30
CA ALA A 682 10.55 20.22 -23.28
C ALA A 682 9.97 21.04 -22.13
N ASP A 683 8.83 20.58 -21.62
CA ASP A 683 8.12 21.16 -20.49
C ASP A 683 7.46 20.03 -19.69
N GLN A 684 8.14 19.67 -18.60
CA GLN A 684 7.70 18.78 -17.54
C GLN A 684 7.59 19.54 -16.21
N MET A 685 7.73 20.87 -16.24
CA MET A 685 7.58 21.71 -15.06
C MET A 685 6.07 21.82 -14.78
N PRO A 686 5.58 21.42 -13.60
CA PRO A 686 4.17 21.58 -13.30
C PRO A 686 3.82 23.07 -13.14
N PRO A 687 2.53 23.42 -13.21
CA PRO A 687 2.10 24.80 -13.01
C PRO A 687 2.53 25.35 -11.66
N ILE A 688 2.92 26.62 -11.64
CA ILE A 688 3.39 27.31 -10.44
C ILE A 688 2.59 28.58 -10.18
N ILE A 689 2.49 28.96 -8.92
CA ILE A 689 1.90 30.24 -8.54
C ILE A 689 2.99 31.31 -8.67
N THR A 690 2.71 32.38 -9.41
CA THR A 690 3.66 33.50 -9.66
C THR A 690 3.18 34.84 -9.13
N GLU A 691 1.90 34.95 -8.75
CA GLU A 691 1.37 36.02 -7.91
C GLU A 691 0.53 35.40 -6.80
N PHE A 692 0.66 35.88 -5.57
CA PHE A 692 -0.07 35.35 -4.42
C PHE A 692 -0.36 36.47 -3.42
N SER A 693 -1.63 36.86 -3.28
CA SER A 693 -2.05 37.94 -2.37
C SER A 693 -3.39 37.63 -1.72
N SER A 694 -3.54 38.01 -0.44
CA SER A 694 -4.79 37.84 0.30
C SER A 694 -5.84 38.88 -0.13
N TYR A 695 -7.12 38.52 -0.05
CA TYR A 695 -8.26 39.36 -0.39
C TYR A 695 -9.25 39.48 0.79
N PRO A 696 -9.75 40.70 1.08
CA PRO A 696 -9.29 42.00 0.58
C PRO A 696 -7.93 42.44 1.15
N SER A 697 -7.48 41.79 2.22
CA SER A 697 -6.20 41.94 2.91
C SER A 697 -5.86 40.64 3.64
N ASN A 698 -4.70 40.53 4.29
CA ASN A 698 -4.36 39.39 5.15
C ASN A 698 -4.90 39.52 6.59
N ALA A 699 -5.61 40.61 6.89
CA ALA A 699 -6.27 40.87 8.17
C ALA A 699 -7.62 41.56 7.92
N VAL A 700 -8.72 40.85 8.15
CA VAL A 700 -10.08 41.29 7.77
C VAL A 700 -10.98 41.37 9.00
N ASN A 701 -11.64 42.51 9.19
CA ASN A 701 -12.69 42.66 10.22
C ASN A 701 -14.05 42.35 9.62
N VAL A 702 -14.74 41.33 10.13
CA VAL A 702 -16.01 40.84 9.60
C VAL A 702 -17.16 41.38 10.44
N THR A 703 -17.84 42.42 9.94
CA THR A 703 -19.04 43.01 10.56
C THR A 703 -20.33 42.73 9.79
N GLN A 704 -20.21 42.27 8.55
CA GLN A 704 -21.30 41.85 7.67
C GLN A 704 -20.82 40.64 6.86
N ASP A 705 -21.75 39.92 6.23
CA ASP A 705 -21.41 38.81 5.35
C ASP A 705 -20.39 39.28 4.30
N THR A 706 -19.28 38.57 4.23
CA THR A 706 -18.14 38.96 3.40
C THR A 706 -17.51 37.74 2.75
N VAL A 707 -16.61 37.98 1.81
CA VAL A 707 -15.84 36.94 1.14
C VAL A 707 -14.36 37.26 1.33
N VAL A 708 -13.62 36.27 1.81
CA VAL A 708 -12.16 36.36 1.98
C VAL A 708 -11.47 35.30 1.13
N GLY A 709 -10.15 35.38 1.00
CA GLY A 709 -9.34 34.34 0.36
C GLY A 709 -8.13 34.92 -0.33
N TRP A 710 -7.82 34.45 -1.53
CA TRP A 710 -6.59 34.82 -2.25
C TRP A 710 -6.83 35.13 -3.72
N ASN A 711 -6.08 36.10 -4.24
CA ASN A 711 -5.84 36.27 -5.67
C ASN A 711 -4.54 35.57 -6.00
N ILE A 712 -4.59 34.66 -6.96
CA ILE A 712 -3.42 33.91 -7.40
C ILE A 712 -3.26 34.05 -8.91
N ARG A 713 -2.02 34.16 -9.39
CA ARG A 713 -1.69 33.94 -10.80
C ARG A 713 -1.01 32.59 -10.92
N ILE A 714 -1.53 31.74 -11.79
CA ILE A 714 -0.91 30.46 -12.14
C ILE A 714 -0.33 30.61 -13.53
N GLU A 715 0.94 30.22 -13.67
CA GLU A 715 1.65 30.22 -14.95
C GLU A 715 2.17 28.83 -15.25
N ASP A 716 1.99 28.47 -16.51
CA ASP A 716 2.47 27.22 -17.08
C ASP A 716 2.50 27.34 -18.60
N SER A 717 3.69 27.32 -19.19
CA SER A 717 3.83 27.50 -20.63
C SER A 717 5.00 26.67 -21.15
N PRO A 718 4.81 25.93 -22.25
CA PRO A 718 3.66 25.97 -23.17
C PRO A 718 2.57 24.89 -22.94
N ASN A 719 2.55 24.19 -21.80
CA ASN A 719 1.50 23.19 -21.53
C ASN A 719 0.15 23.84 -21.15
N GLY A 720 0.16 24.83 -20.27
CA GLY A 720 -1.04 25.50 -19.79
C GLY A 720 -1.79 24.68 -18.73
N LEU A 721 -2.55 25.37 -17.89
CA LEU A 721 -3.32 24.78 -16.80
C LEU A 721 -4.45 23.88 -17.33
N ALA A 722 -4.58 22.66 -16.80
CA ALA A 722 -5.79 21.85 -16.93
C ALA A 722 -6.74 22.08 -15.75
N SER A 723 -6.24 21.90 -14.53
CA SER A 723 -7.05 21.99 -13.32
C SER A 723 -6.23 22.28 -12.07
N GLY A 724 -6.86 22.87 -11.06
CA GLY A 724 -6.30 22.98 -9.72
C GLY A 724 -7.35 22.69 -8.65
N GLU A 725 -6.95 22.05 -7.57
CA GLU A 725 -7.76 21.86 -6.37
C GLU A 725 -7.02 22.46 -5.17
N PHE A 726 -7.71 23.32 -4.43
CA PHE A 726 -7.21 23.98 -3.23
C PHE A 726 -8.11 23.64 -2.07
N ASN A 727 -7.49 23.15 -0.99
CA ASN A 727 -8.14 22.92 0.28
C ASN A 727 -7.71 24.02 1.24
N ILE A 728 -8.68 24.79 1.73
CA ILE A 728 -8.46 25.89 2.66
C ILE A 728 -9.06 25.51 4.01
N THR A 729 -8.23 25.50 5.05
CA THR A 729 -8.65 25.24 6.44
C THR A 729 -8.25 26.40 7.33
N SER A 730 -8.71 26.38 8.58
CA SER A 730 -8.27 27.32 9.62
C SER A 730 -7.68 26.58 10.82
N ASP A 731 -7.17 27.35 11.78
CA ASP A 731 -6.77 26.86 13.10
C ASP A 731 -7.95 26.41 14.00
N PHE A 732 -9.19 26.66 13.58
CA PHE A 732 -10.42 26.20 14.25
C PHE A 732 -11.26 25.22 13.41
N ASP A 733 -10.92 25.02 12.14
CA ASP A 733 -11.77 24.34 11.18
C ASP A 733 -10.93 23.52 10.19
N LEU A 734 -10.86 22.21 10.42
CA LEU A 734 -10.10 21.27 9.60
C LEU A 734 -10.89 20.71 8.42
N GLU A 735 -12.20 20.98 8.32
CA GLU A 735 -12.96 20.63 7.13
C GLU A 735 -12.55 21.60 6.01
N PRO A 736 -12.03 21.16 4.86
CA PRO A 736 -11.52 22.11 3.89
C PRO A 736 -12.66 22.79 3.11
N TYR A 737 -12.56 24.10 2.92
CA TYR A 737 -13.21 24.76 1.79
C TYR A 737 -12.48 24.32 0.52
N ARG A 738 -13.12 23.42 -0.24
CA ARG A 738 -12.55 22.88 -1.48
C ARG A 738 -12.90 23.77 -2.65
N ILE A 739 -11.89 24.37 -3.25
CA ILE A 739 -12.03 25.22 -4.44
C ILE A 739 -11.36 24.50 -5.60
N LYS A 740 -12.16 24.15 -6.61
CA LYS A 740 -11.67 23.59 -7.87
C LYS A 740 -11.66 24.69 -8.92
N ILE A 741 -10.55 24.80 -9.63
CA ILE A 741 -10.37 25.73 -10.73
C ILE A 741 -10.00 24.97 -12.01
N THR A 742 -10.40 25.53 -13.12
CA THR A 742 -10.02 25.21 -14.49
C THR A 742 -9.80 26.54 -15.22
N PRO A 743 -9.24 26.57 -16.43
CA PRO A 743 -9.13 27.83 -17.18
C PRO A 743 -10.45 28.60 -17.34
N ALA A 744 -11.60 27.93 -17.32
CA ALA A 744 -12.92 28.58 -17.36
C ALA A 744 -13.24 29.40 -16.09
N ASN A 745 -12.51 29.20 -14.99
CA ASN A 745 -12.66 29.94 -13.74
C ASN A 745 -11.72 31.16 -13.63
N ALA A 746 -10.92 31.45 -14.66
CA ALA A 746 -10.01 32.59 -14.65
C ALA A 746 -10.79 33.92 -14.70
N VAL A 747 -10.35 34.90 -13.93
CA VAL A 747 -10.89 36.27 -13.96
C VAL A 747 -10.24 37.12 -15.05
N SER A 748 -9.00 36.78 -15.42
CA SER A 748 -8.26 37.39 -16.52
C SER A 748 -7.11 36.48 -16.94
N GLY A 749 -6.71 36.55 -18.21
CA GLY A 749 -5.60 35.78 -18.76
C GLY A 749 -6.05 34.66 -19.69
N ASP A 750 -5.14 33.72 -19.95
CA ASP A 750 -5.36 32.55 -20.78
C ASP A 750 -4.88 31.27 -20.07
N ILE A 751 -4.90 30.12 -20.75
CA ILE A 751 -4.49 28.84 -20.14
C ILE A 751 -3.03 28.84 -19.67
N PHE A 752 -2.17 29.72 -20.21
CA PHE A 752 -0.74 29.75 -19.94
C PHE A 752 -0.36 30.73 -18.82
N SER A 753 -1.11 31.82 -18.67
CA SER A 753 -0.99 32.74 -17.53
C SER A 753 -2.36 33.31 -17.20
N SER A 754 -2.92 32.89 -16.06
CA SER A 754 -4.26 33.29 -15.62
C SER A 754 -4.32 33.66 -14.16
N THR A 755 -5.18 34.63 -13.85
CA THR A 755 -5.51 35.05 -12.49
C THR A 755 -6.79 34.38 -12.02
N TYR A 756 -6.73 33.72 -10.87
CA TYR A 756 -7.84 33.05 -10.22
C TYR A 756 -8.15 33.67 -8.87
N GLN A 757 -9.42 33.57 -8.48
CA GLN A 757 -9.91 34.05 -7.20
C GLN A 757 -10.32 32.86 -6.34
N LEU A 758 -9.51 32.54 -5.34
CA LEU A 758 -9.87 31.59 -4.30
C LEU A 758 -10.72 32.35 -3.28
N ARG A 759 -12.01 32.04 -3.19
CA ARG A 759 -12.99 32.79 -2.40
C ARG A 759 -13.75 31.86 -1.47
N ILE A 760 -13.76 32.19 -0.18
CA ILE A 760 -14.56 31.51 0.83
C ILE A 760 -15.56 32.50 1.45
N PRO A 761 -16.85 32.13 1.56
CA PRO A 761 -17.85 32.99 2.17
C PRO A 761 -17.75 32.93 3.70
N ILE A 762 -17.78 34.08 4.34
CA ILE A 762 -17.81 34.22 5.81
C ILE A 762 -19.10 34.93 6.19
N LYS A 763 -19.98 34.22 6.91
CA LYS A 763 -21.23 34.78 7.44
C LYS A 763 -20.95 35.49 8.75
N ALA A 764 -21.42 36.73 8.92
CA ALA A 764 -21.11 37.54 10.09
C ALA A 764 -21.73 36.97 11.39
N ASN A 765 -22.95 36.44 11.31
CA ASN A 765 -23.66 35.89 12.47
C ASN A 765 -23.00 34.60 13.02
N THR A 766 -22.44 33.76 12.17
CA THR A 766 -21.73 32.51 12.55
C THR A 766 -20.21 32.68 12.56
N CYS A 767 -19.69 33.90 12.43
CA CYS A 767 -18.26 34.18 12.36
C CYS A 767 -17.55 33.87 13.70
N ARG A 768 -16.33 33.32 13.64
CA ARG A 768 -15.36 33.20 14.74
C ARG A 768 -14.01 33.73 14.28
N SER A 769 -13.31 34.50 15.11
CA SER A 769 -11.97 35.01 14.78
C SER A 769 -11.00 33.84 14.66
N GLN A 770 -10.31 33.73 13.52
CA GLN A 770 -9.47 32.58 13.17
C GLN A 770 -8.52 32.91 12.02
N SER A 771 -7.56 32.02 11.79
CA SER A 771 -6.50 32.14 10.78
C SER A 771 -6.64 31.07 9.70
N PHE A 772 -6.98 31.48 8.49
CA PHE A 772 -7.10 30.61 7.32
C PHE A 772 -5.76 30.44 6.60
N ARG A 773 -5.58 29.26 6.00
CA ARG A 773 -4.44 28.91 5.14
C ARG A 773 -4.85 27.93 4.06
N ILE A 774 -4.06 27.85 2.99
CA ILE A 774 -4.14 26.77 2.00
C ILE A 774 -3.43 25.56 2.63
N SER A 775 -4.21 24.57 3.09
CA SER A 775 -3.68 23.39 3.77
C SER A 775 -3.17 22.33 2.80
N SER A 776 -3.77 22.26 1.61
CA SER A 776 -3.22 21.48 0.50
C SER A 776 -3.64 22.06 -0.84
N ALA A 777 -2.82 21.81 -1.84
CA ALA A 777 -3.06 22.21 -3.21
C ALA A 777 -2.52 21.13 -4.16
N SER A 778 -3.22 20.93 -5.27
CA SER A 778 -2.80 20.09 -6.38
C SER A 778 -3.12 20.83 -7.67
N ILE A 779 -2.11 21.22 -8.43
CA ILE A 779 -2.27 22.00 -9.66
C ILE A 779 -1.62 21.23 -10.81
N THR A 780 -2.42 20.92 -11.83
CA THR A 780 -2.06 20.03 -12.93
C THR A 780 -2.16 20.74 -14.28
N ASP A 781 -1.12 20.60 -15.11
CA ASP A 781 -1.13 21.10 -16.49
C ASP A 781 -1.93 20.19 -17.44
N THR A 782 -2.04 20.58 -18.71
CA THR A 782 -2.70 19.77 -19.74
C THR A 782 -1.97 18.47 -20.10
N MET A 783 -0.73 18.29 -19.63
CA MET A 783 0.10 17.11 -19.89
C MET A 783 0.20 16.16 -18.68
N GLY A 784 -0.44 16.51 -17.56
CA GLY A 784 -0.52 15.69 -16.36
C GLY A 784 0.58 15.95 -15.30
N HIS A 785 1.50 16.89 -15.53
CA HIS A 785 2.49 17.31 -14.54
C HIS A 785 1.78 18.07 -13.42
N THR A 786 2.05 17.69 -12.18
CA THR A 786 1.32 18.19 -11.01
C THR A 786 2.25 18.74 -9.95
N SER A 787 1.98 19.96 -9.47
CA SER A 787 2.61 20.53 -8.28
C SER A 787 1.70 20.30 -7.07
N VAL A 788 2.29 19.94 -5.92
CA VAL A 788 1.56 19.49 -4.72
C VAL A 788 2.03 20.22 -3.48
N LEU A 789 1.09 20.59 -2.61
CA LEU A 789 1.31 21.14 -1.27
C LEU A 789 0.58 20.27 -0.22
N PRO A 790 1.23 19.86 0.88
CA PRO A 790 2.67 19.94 1.13
C PRO A 790 3.46 19.09 0.13
N SER A 791 4.65 19.54 -0.24
CA SER A 791 5.47 18.84 -1.24
C SER A 791 6.30 17.72 -0.61
N SER A 792 6.19 16.49 -1.14
CA SER A 792 7.16 15.40 -0.92
C SER A 792 7.55 14.80 -2.26
N GLY A 793 8.82 14.90 -2.64
CA GLY A 793 9.31 14.49 -3.97
C GLY A 793 8.66 15.20 -5.17
N ASN A 794 7.93 16.31 -4.93
CA ASN A 794 7.13 17.04 -5.91
C ASN A 794 7.41 18.55 -5.81
N VAL A 795 7.08 19.31 -6.86
CA VAL A 795 7.19 20.78 -6.81
C VAL A 795 6.10 21.36 -5.91
N ASN A 796 6.49 22.18 -4.93
CA ASN A 796 5.55 22.97 -4.15
C ASN A 796 5.02 24.14 -4.99
N PRO A 797 3.70 24.27 -5.26
CA PRO A 797 3.17 25.36 -6.09
C PRO A 797 3.41 26.76 -5.51
N LEU A 798 3.60 26.88 -4.19
CA LEU A 798 3.84 28.12 -3.45
C LEU A 798 5.32 28.38 -3.12
N TYR A 799 6.26 27.65 -3.72
CA TYR A 799 7.69 27.73 -3.36
C TYR A 799 8.27 29.17 -3.41
N LYS A 800 7.76 30.03 -4.31
CA LYS A 800 8.14 31.45 -4.43
C LYS A 800 7.62 32.35 -3.30
N PHE A 801 6.65 31.87 -2.53
CA PHE A 801 5.90 32.64 -1.53
C PHE A 801 6.01 32.06 -0.11
N LEU A 802 6.96 31.16 0.13
CA LEU A 802 7.11 30.49 1.43
C LEU A 802 7.36 31.46 2.61
N GLU A 803 7.91 32.66 2.34
CA GLU A 803 8.09 33.73 3.35
C GLU A 803 7.00 34.81 3.28
N SER A 804 5.94 34.61 2.49
CA SER A 804 4.92 35.63 2.27
C SER A 804 4.00 35.76 3.48
N PRO A 805 3.73 36.98 3.99
CA PRO A 805 2.73 37.19 5.04
C PRO A 805 1.29 36.90 4.55
N HIS A 806 1.10 36.64 3.26
CA HIS A 806 -0.17 36.24 2.67
C HIS A 806 -0.48 34.75 2.81
N LEU A 807 0.46 33.92 3.28
CA LEU A 807 0.21 32.49 3.51
C LEU A 807 -0.86 32.25 4.59
N VAL A 808 -1.04 33.23 5.48
CA VAL A 808 -2.05 33.23 6.54
C VAL A 808 -2.98 34.42 6.34
N LEU A 809 -4.29 34.16 6.36
CA LEU A 809 -5.33 35.17 6.32
C LEU A 809 -6.06 35.16 7.67
N ASN A 810 -5.92 36.24 8.43
CA ASN A 810 -6.56 36.40 9.73
C ASN A 810 -7.90 37.11 9.58
N ILE A 811 -8.95 36.56 10.19
CA ILE A 811 -10.23 37.24 10.33
C ILE A 811 -10.50 37.57 11.80
N THR A 812 -11.11 38.73 12.04
CA THR A 812 -11.59 39.16 13.36
C THR A 812 -13.09 39.40 13.30
N CYS A 813 -13.84 38.76 14.19
CA CYS A 813 -15.30 38.83 14.25
C CYS A 813 -15.75 39.57 15.54
N PRO A 814 -15.87 40.91 15.53
CA PRO A 814 -16.15 41.69 16.75
C PRO A 814 -17.57 41.51 17.32
N GLN A 815 -18.54 41.09 16.50
CA GLN A 815 -19.95 40.95 16.88
C GLN A 815 -20.40 39.49 17.07
N ALA A 816 -19.48 38.54 17.18
CA ALA A 816 -19.86 37.15 17.36
C ALA A 816 -20.59 36.98 18.70
N ILE A 817 -21.81 36.43 18.66
CA ILE A 817 -22.41 35.78 19.85
C ILE A 817 -21.36 34.82 20.38
N ILE A 818 -20.94 35.02 21.63
CA ILE A 818 -19.98 34.13 22.28
C ILE A 818 -20.77 32.90 22.68
N ASP A 819 -20.59 31.84 21.91
CA ASP A 819 -21.02 30.50 22.25
C ASP A 819 -19.78 29.62 22.36
N ASN A 820 -19.58 29.09 23.56
CA ASN A 820 -18.51 28.15 23.88
C ASN A 820 -19.08 26.80 24.31
N THR A 821 -20.39 26.59 24.16
CA THR A 821 -21.07 25.36 24.58
C THR A 821 -21.13 24.42 23.37
N PRO A 822 -20.47 23.26 23.42
CA PRO A 822 -20.54 22.32 22.31
C PRO A 822 -21.97 21.80 22.09
N PRO A 823 -22.32 21.44 20.85
CA PRO A 823 -23.62 20.86 20.53
C PRO A 823 -23.82 19.51 21.22
N SER A 824 -25.05 19.15 21.53
CA SER A 824 -25.40 17.92 22.26
C SER A 824 -26.14 16.92 21.38
N LEU A 825 -25.95 15.62 21.64
CA LEU A 825 -26.72 14.54 21.03
C LEU A 825 -28.01 14.29 21.83
N ILE A 826 -29.18 14.50 21.22
CA ILE A 826 -30.50 14.37 21.88
C ILE A 826 -31.07 12.97 21.74
N SER A 827 -30.88 12.35 20.57
CA SER A 827 -31.39 11.01 20.29
C SER A 827 -30.46 10.29 19.36
N PHE A 828 -30.28 8.98 19.55
CA PHE A 828 -29.47 8.13 18.70
C PHE A 828 -30.08 6.73 18.64
N SER A 829 -30.32 6.23 17.43
CA SER A 829 -30.96 4.94 17.20
C SER A 829 -30.28 4.17 16.07
N THR A 830 -30.14 2.86 16.27
CA THR A 830 -29.63 1.87 15.32
C THR A 830 -30.08 0.48 15.79
N VAL A 831 -29.81 -0.57 15.02
CA VAL A 831 -30.11 -1.95 15.41
C VAL A 831 -29.20 -2.43 16.54
N SER A 832 -29.71 -3.31 17.41
CA SER A 832 -28.91 -3.90 18.50
C SER A 832 -28.07 -5.10 18.07
N SER A 833 -28.43 -5.74 16.95
CA SER A 833 -27.75 -6.91 16.38
C SER A 833 -27.83 -6.94 14.86
N ILE A 834 -26.84 -7.56 14.20
CA ILE A 834 -26.83 -7.78 12.76
C ILE A 834 -26.16 -9.11 12.39
N GLU A 835 -26.63 -9.76 11.32
CA GLU A 835 -26.04 -10.98 10.76
C GLU A 835 -25.04 -10.61 9.65
N VAL A 836 -23.76 -10.84 9.91
CA VAL A 836 -22.66 -10.48 8.98
C VAL A 836 -22.21 -11.64 8.09
N GLY A 837 -22.73 -12.84 8.34
CA GLY A 837 -22.60 -14.01 7.48
C GLY A 837 -23.71 -14.12 6.45
N ALA A 838 -24.61 -13.13 6.35
CA ALA A 838 -25.66 -13.10 5.34
C ALA A 838 -25.22 -12.40 4.05
N TYR A 839 -26.04 -12.55 3.01
CA TYR A 839 -25.89 -11.81 1.75
C TYR A 839 -25.91 -10.30 2.00
N LYS A 840 -25.17 -9.54 1.18
CA LYS A 840 -24.89 -8.10 1.36
C LYS A 840 -26.12 -7.23 1.63
N ASP A 841 -27.26 -7.55 1.02
CA ASP A 841 -28.50 -6.77 1.19
C ASP A 841 -28.99 -6.76 2.66
N PHE A 842 -28.62 -7.77 3.45
CA PHE A 842 -28.95 -7.88 4.87
C PHE A 842 -27.85 -7.34 5.81
N ARG A 843 -26.75 -6.84 5.26
CA ARG A 843 -25.58 -6.30 6.00
C ARG A 843 -25.58 -4.77 6.09
N ASN A 844 -26.73 -4.15 5.89
CA ASN A 844 -26.89 -2.70 5.97
C ASN A 844 -27.32 -2.27 7.38
N VAL A 845 -26.49 -1.44 8.03
CA VAL A 845 -26.81 -0.83 9.34
C VAL A 845 -27.24 0.62 9.10
N THR A 846 -28.43 0.98 9.55
CA THR A 846 -28.93 2.36 9.47
C THR A 846 -28.96 3.03 10.84
N PHE A 847 -28.43 4.24 10.90
CA PHE A 847 -28.39 5.12 12.05
C PHE A 847 -29.33 6.30 11.82
N THR A 848 -30.11 6.67 12.84
CA THR A 848 -30.89 7.91 12.85
C THR A 848 -30.69 8.60 14.18
N PHE A 849 -30.33 9.89 14.13
CA PHE A 849 -30.00 10.65 15.32
C PHE A 849 -30.35 12.14 15.19
N LYS A 850 -30.39 12.83 16.33
CA LYS A 850 -30.65 14.27 16.41
C LYS A 850 -29.65 14.95 17.32
N THR A 851 -29.22 16.13 16.93
CA THR A 851 -28.34 16.99 17.72
C THR A 851 -29.01 18.34 17.97
N SER A 852 -28.64 19.00 19.06
CA SER A 852 -29.07 20.37 19.33
C SER A 852 -27.97 21.25 19.86
N ASP A 853 -28.01 22.49 19.42
CA ASP A 853 -27.36 23.60 20.10
C ASP A 853 -28.33 24.78 20.22
N SER A 854 -28.52 25.28 21.44
CA SER A 854 -29.40 26.42 21.72
C SER A 854 -28.68 27.76 21.67
N GLY A 855 -27.33 27.76 21.60
CA GLY A 855 -26.52 28.97 21.53
C GLY A 855 -26.46 29.53 20.12
N SER A 856 -25.53 29.00 19.32
CA SER A 856 -25.26 29.41 17.95
C SER A 856 -25.98 28.57 16.89
N GLY A 857 -26.56 27.43 17.26
CA GLY A 857 -27.21 26.46 16.39
C GLY A 857 -26.22 25.49 15.73
N ILE A 858 -26.74 24.47 15.05
CA ILE A 858 -25.92 23.43 14.41
C ILE A 858 -25.36 23.89 13.06
N SER A 859 -24.07 23.63 12.83
CA SER A 859 -23.40 23.89 11.56
C SER A 859 -23.97 23.00 10.45
N SER A 860 -24.39 23.61 9.33
CA SER A 860 -24.82 22.88 8.14
C SER A 860 -23.65 22.40 7.28
N ARG A 861 -22.42 22.86 7.54
CA ARG A 861 -21.22 22.47 6.77
C ARG A 861 -20.57 21.19 7.33
N HIS A 862 -20.72 20.93 8.62
CA HIS A 862 -20.11 19.78 9.29
C HIS A 862 -21.16 18.71 9.54
N ASN A 863 -21.15 17.68 8.69
CA ASN A 863 -21.99 16.52 8.91
C ASN A 863 -21.27 15.50 9.80
N PRO A 864 -21.87 15.05 10.90
CA PRO A 864 -21.22 14.08 11.79
C PRO A 864 -20.91 12.78 11.07
N LYS A 865 -19.80 12.15 11.44
CA LYS A 865 -19.36 10.87 10.89
C LYS A 865 -19.61 9.75 11.90
N ILE A 866 -20.25 8.68 11.43
CA ILE A 866 -20.39 7.44 12.20
C ILE A 866 -19.15 6.60 11.95
N TYR A 867 -18.62 6.04 13.03
CA TYR A 867 -17.49 5.13 13.01
C TYR A 867 -17.94 3.81 13.64
N LEU A 868 -17.71 2.73 12.91
CA LEU A 868 -17.83 1.38 13.41
C LEU A 868 -16.42 0.83 13.53
N SER A 869 -16.08 0.35 14.72
CA SER A 869 -14.82 -0.32 14.98
C SER A 869 -15.08 -1.72 15.51
N SER A 870 -14.29 -2.69 15.06
CA SER A 870 -14.33 -4.05 15.59
C SER A 870 -12.99 -4.42 16.24
N GLY A 871 -12.78 -5.71 16.53
CA GLY A 871 -11.50 -6.20 17.01
C GLY A 871 -10.34 -5.75 16.10
N GLU A 872 -9.15 -5.57 16.69
CA GLU A 872 -7.93 -5.15 15.96
C GLU A 872 -7.97 -3.77 15.26
N PHE A 873 -8.87 -2.85 15.66
CA PHE A 873 -9.04 -1.51 15.07
C PHE A 873 -9.48 -1.51 13.60
N ASP A 874 -10.06 -2.59 13.08
CA ASP A 874 -10.70 -2.51 11.77
C ASP A 874 -11.87 -1.53 11.84
N GLN A 875 -11.70 -0.38 11.17
CA GLN A 875 -12.59 0.76 11.25
C GLN A 875 -13.20 1.05 9.88
N ILE A 876 -14.52 1.09 9.84
CA ILE A 876 -15.28 1.63 8.72
C ILE A 876 -15.99 2.89 9.19
N SER A 877 -16.09 3.89 8.32
CA SER A 877 -16.74 5.15 8.67
C SER A 877 -17.53 5.73 7.50
N LYS A 878 -18.59 6.47 7.80
CA LYS A 878 -19.41 7.13 6.79
C LYS A 878 -19.96 8.47 7.32
N ILE A 879 -19.88 9.49 6.47
CA ILE A 879 -20.44 10.82 6.76
C ILE A 879 -21.96 10.72 6.69
N SER A 880 -22.64 11.26 7.71
CA SER A 880 -24.10 11.24 7.79
C SER A 880 -24.73 12.27 6.85
N THR A 881 -25.99 12.06 6.48
CA THR A 881 -26.78 12.99 5.66
C THR A 881 -27.70 13.80 6.56
N LEU A 882 -27.68 15.14 6.42
CA LEU A 882 -28.61 16.04 7.10
C LEU A 882 -30.00 15.91 6.50
N VAL A 883 -31.00 15.57 7.33
CA VAL A 883 -32.41 15.44 6.94
C VAL A 883 -33.18 16.74 7.16
N SER A 884 -32.94 17.41 8.30
CA SER A 884 -33.58 18.68 8.63
C SER A 884 -32.74 19.43 9.67
N ASN A 885 -32.71 20.76 9.61
CA ASN A 885 -32.11 21.62 10.65
C ASN A 885 -33.07 22.79 10.95
N VAL A 886 -33.74 22.75 12.09
CA VAL A 886 -34.77 23.73 12.47
C VAL A 886 -34.56 24.16 13.91
N ASN A 887 -34.47 25.47 14.16
CA ASN A 887 -34.32 26.05 15.51
C ASN A 887 -33.16 25.44 16.32
N GLY A 888 -32.01 25.23 15.68
CA GLY A 888 -30.84 24.66 16.33
C GLY A 888 -30.93 23.16 16.59
N VAL A 889 -31.96 22.46 16.09
CA VAL A 889 -32.09 21.00 16.16
C VAL A 889 -31.90 20.39 14.78
N ALA A 890 -30.86 19.59 14.61
CA ALA A 890 -30.54 18.90 13.36
C ALA A 890 -30.84 17.40 13.47
N THR A 891 -31.46 16.83 12.43
CA THR A 891 -31.75 15.40 12.30
C THR A 891 -30.91 14.81 11.17
N TYR A 892 -30.30 13.67 11.40
CA TYR A 892 -29.40 13.01 10.46
C TYR A 892 -29.75 11.54 10.27
N THR A 893 -29.33 11.00 9.13
CA THR A 893 -29.38 9.56 8.82
C THR A 893 -28.07 9.09 8.19
N CYS A 894 -27.70 7.83 8.40
CA CYS A 894 -26.53 7.21 7.79
C CYS A 894 -26.76 5.70 7.63
N THR A 895 -26.51 5.14 6.45
CA THR A 895 -26.58 3.69 6.21
C THR A 895 -25.23 3.16 5.75
N ILE A 896 -24.65 2.19 6.45
CA ILE A 896 -23.35 1.58 6.16
C ILE A 896 -23.56 0.12 5.76
N GLU A 897 -23.04 -0.28 4.60
CA GLU A 897 -22.94 -1.69 4.20
C GLU A 897 -21.68 -2.29 4.84
N LEU A 898 -21.85 -3.28 5.71
CA LEU A 898 -20.73 -3.96 6.37
C LEU A 898 -20.10 -4.99 5.43
N PRO A 899 -18.77 -5.13 5.36
CA PRO A 899 -18.12 -6.26 4.72
C PRO A 899 -18.57 -7.61 5.29
N TYR A 900 -18.42 -8.69 4.52
CA TYR A 900 -18.76 -10.04 4.98
C TYR A 900 -17.89 -10.39 6.19
N GLY A 901 -18.47 -10.95 7.25
CA GLY A 901 -17.74 -11.32 8.47
C GLY A 901 -17.25 -10.17 9.35
N TYR A 902 -17.55 -8.91 9.01
CA TYR A 902 -17.05 -7.74 9.76
C TYR A 902 -17.48 -7.78 11.24
N GLY A 903 -16.52 -7.66 12.15
CA GLY A 903 -16.74 -7.73 13.59
C GLY A 903 -17.16 -9.10 14.13
N SER A 904 -17.03 -10.17 13.34
CA SER A 904 -17.18 -11.55 13.83
C SER A 904 -16.31 -11.79 15.07
N TYR A 905 -16.83 -12.55 16.04
CA TYR A 905 -16.21 -12.91 17.33
C TYR A 905 -15.93 -11.76 18.32
N ASN A 906 -15.99 -10.50 17.87
CA ASN A 906 -15.68 -9.32 18.71
C ASN A 906 -16.90 -8.43 18.98
N GLY A 907 -17.88 -8.43 18.08
CA GLY A 907 -18.92 -7.41 18.04
C GLY A 907 -18.44 -6.12 17.39
N ILE A 908 -19.35 -5.16 17.27
CA ILE A 908 -19.07 -3.86 16.65
C ILE A 908 -19.29 -2.77 17.69
N LEU A 909 -18.31 -1.89 17.85
CA LEU A 909 -18.41 -0.66 18.62
C LEU A 909 -18.94 0.45 17.72
N VAL A 910 -19.85 1.25 18.25
CA VAL A 910 -20.44 2.40 17.55
C VAL A 910 -19.93 3.67 18.19
N SER A 911 -19.50 4.63 17.38
CA SER A 911 -19.17 5.98 17.85
C SER A 911 -19.55 7.01 16.79
N ILE A 912 -19.72 8.26 17.22
CA ILE A 912 -20.12 9.38 16.37
C ILE A 912 -19.27 10.59 16.73
N TYR A 913 -18.63 11.21 15.74
CA TYR A 913 -17.85 12.43 15.97
C TYR A 913 -18.11 13.47 14.89
N GLY A 914 -17.66 14.71 15.14
CA GLY A 914 -17.81 15.82 14.20
C GLY A 914 -19.20 16.47 14.27
N ILE A 915 -19.80 16.51 15.47
CA ILE A 915 -20.99 17.32 15.73
C ILE A 915 -20.48 18.73 16.04
N VAL A 916 -20.78 19.69 15.17
CA VAL A 916 -20.20 21.04 15.25
C VAL A 916 -21.30 22.09 15.22
N ASP A 917 -21.20 23.08 16.10
CA ASP A 917 -22.09 24.25 16.10
C ASP A 917 -21.60 25.35 15.14
N ASN A 918 -22.34 26.46 15.07
CA ASN A 918 -21.98 27.60 14.23
C ASN A 918 -20.81 28.44 14.77
N LYS A 919 -20.27 28.14 15.95
CA LYS A 919 -19.04 28.74 16.50
C LYS A 919 -17.86 27.77 16.54
N LEU A 920 -17.95 26.66 15.79
CA LEU A 920 -16.89 25.66 15.65
C LEU A 920 -16.52 24.98 16.97
N ASN A 921 -17.45 24.94 17.94
CA ASN A 921 -17.31 24.03 19.07
C ASN A 921 -17.72 22.64 18.61
N ILE A 922 -16.90 21.65 18.95
CA ILE A 922 -16.97 20.29 18.46
C ILE A 922 -17.36 19.37 19.61
N ASN A 923 -18.22 18.41 19.31
CA ASN A 923 -18.57 17.33 20.20
C ASN A 923 -18.52 15.99 19.45
N GLY A 924 -18.35 14.93 20.22
CA GLY A 924 -18.33 13.56 19.74
C GLY A 924 -18.43 12.58 20.89
N TYR A 925 -18.93 11.39 20.58
CA TYR A 925 -19.30 10.39 21.55
C TYR A 925 -18.67 9.06 21.15
N SER A 926 -17.77 8.60 22.00
CA SER A 926 -17.26 7.23 21.95
C SER A 926 -18.38 6.24 22.28
N SER A 927 -18.11 4.94 22.12
CA SER A 927 -19.08 3.90 22.51
C SER A 927 -19.44 3.99 23.99
N VAL A 928 -18.47 4.26 24.86
CA VAL A 928 -18.74 4.43 26.30
C VAL A 928 -19.55 5.70 26.56
N ASP A 929 -19.30 6.80 25.85
CA ASP A 929 -20.11 8.02 26.02
C ASP A 929 -21.57 7.81 25.59
N LEU A 930 -21.80 7.13 24.45
CA LEU A 930 -23.15 6.74 24.01
C LEU A 930 -23.84 5.85 25.04
N GLN A 931 -23.12 4.89 25.64
CA GLN A 931 -23.65 4.03 26.69
C GLN A 931 -24.08 4.83 27.93
N GLN A 932 -23.27 5.79 28.37
CA GLN A 932 -23.56 6.65 29.51
C GLN A 932 -24.80 7.53 29.28
N LEU A 933 -25.06 7.93 28.03
CA LEU A 933 -26.28 8.64 27.63
C LEU A 933 -27.50 7.71 27.45
N GLY A 934 -27.35 6.40 27.63
CA GLY A 934 -28.43 5.43 27.46
C GLY A 934 -28.73 5.09 26.00
N PHE A 935 -27.83 5.41 25.06
CA PHE A 935 -27.98 5.08 23.65
C PHE A 935 -27.31 3.76 23.27
N GLN A 936 -27.75 3.21 22.13
CA GLN A 936 -27.13 2.02 21.55
C GLN A 936 -25.68 2.33 21.13
N ASN A 937 -24.73 1.65 21.78
CA ASN A 937 -23.29 1.90 21.63
C ASN A 937 -22.51 0.74 20.99
N THR A 938 -23.14 -0.42 20.88
CA THR A 938 -22.52 -1.67 20.39
C THR A 938 -23.54 -2.42 19.56
N ILE A 939 -23.09 -3.18 18.56
CA ILE A 939 -23.96 -4.06 17.76
C ILE A 939 -23.48 -5.49 17.96
N LYS A 940 -24.38 -6.37 18.40
CA LYS A 940 -24.11 -7.80 18.51
C LYS A 940 -24.05 -8.42 17.12
N VAL A 941 -22.93 -9.05 16.82
CA VAL A 941 -22.72 -9.72 15.53
C VAL A 941 -23.19 -11.16 15.63
N LEU A 942 -24.07 -11.56 14.72
CA LEU A 942 -24.37 -12.95 14.39
C LEU A 942 -23.56 -13.32 13.16
N TYR A 943 -22.93 -14.50 13.19
CA TYR A 943 -22.14 -15.01 12.08
C TYR A 943 -22.54 -16.45 11.79
N SER A 944 -23.61 -16.58 11.01
CA SER A 944 -24.20 -17.86 10.63
C SER A 944 -23.29 -18.63 9.67
N ASP A 945 -23.26 -19.95 9.85
CA ASP A 945 -22.56 -20.87 8.97
C ASP A 945 -23.49 -21.29 7.81
N VAL A 946 -23.97 -20.32 7.03
CA VAL A 946 -24.81 -20.54 5.84
C VAL A 946 -24.01 -20.13 4.61
N PRO A 947 -23.99 -20.93 3.52
CA PRO A 947 -23.28 -20.54 2.31
C PRO A 947 -23.87 -19.24 1.74
N VAL A 948 -22.99 -18.33 1.32
CA VAL A 948 -23.37 -17.07 0.67
C VAL A 948 -22.72 -17.00 -0.70
N LEU A 949 -23.48 -16.59 -1.71
CA LEU A 949 -22.96 -16.29 -3.04
C LEU A 949 -22.88 -14.78 -3.21
N ASP A 950 -21.72 -14.27 -3.60
CA ASP A 950 -21.54 -12.83 -3.82
C ASP A 950 -21.77 -12.45 -5.28
N TYR A 951 -21.04 -13.10 -6.19
CA TYR A 951 -21.12 -12.85 -7.64
C TYR A 951 -20.63 -14.05 -8.46
N THR A 952 -20.83 -14.01 -9.78
CA THR A 952 -20.31 -15.01 -10.72
C THR A 952 -19.39 -14.36 -11.74
N SER A 953 -18.57 -15.16 -12.44
CA SER A 953 -17.98 -14.73 -13.69
C SER A 953 -19.06 -14.44 -14.73
N SER A 954 -18.75 -13.60 -15.71
CA SER A 954 -19.54 -13.52 -16.93
C SER A 954 -19.50 -14.85 -17.68
N ILE A 955 -20.56 -15.17 -18.42
CA ILE A 955 -20.63 -16.34 -19.30
C ILE A 955 -21.25 -15.94 -20.64
N LYS A 956 -20.67 -16.38 -21.77
CA LYS A 956 -21.29 -16.19 -23.09
C LYS A 956 -22.40 -17.22 -23.33
N SER A 957 -23.36 -16.89 -24.20
CA SER A 957 -24.47 -17.78 -24.55
C SER A 957 -24.04 -19.10 -25.21
N THR A 958 -22.78 -19.18 -25.65
CA THR A 958 -22.16 -20.37 -26.25
C THR A 958 -21.23 -21.12 -25.29
N GLU A 959 -20.91 -20.55 -24.13
CA GLU A 959 -19.98 -21.12 -23.16
C GLU A 959 -20.73 -22.01 -22.16
N SER A 960 -20.03 -22.99 -21.60
CA SER A 960 -20.55 -23.87 -20.55
C SER A 960 -19.87 -23.67 -19.20
N SER A 961 -18.83 -22.83 -19.14
CA SER A 961 -18.03 -22.59 -17.94
C SER A 961 -18.53 -21.38 -17.15
N LEU A 962 -18.75 -21.58 -15.86
CA LEU A 962 -19.16 -20.54 -14.92
C LEU A 962 -18.36 -20.68 -13.63
N THR A 963 -17.77 -19.56 -13.18
CA THR A 963 -17.15 -19.44 -11.86
C THR A 963 -18.10 -18.71 -10.92
N ILE A 964 -18.24 -19.20 -9.70
CA ILE A 964 -19.12 -18.67 -8.66
C ILE A 964 -18.25 -18.35 -7.45
N TYR A 965 -18.38 -17.12 -6.95
CA TYR A 965 -17.63 -16.61 -5.81
C TYR A 965 -18.58 -16.45 -4.62
N GLY A 966 -18.08 -16.77 -3.43
CA GLY A 966 -18.86 -16.70 -2.22
C GLY A 966 -18.09 -17.13 -0.98
N HIS A 967 -18.82 -17.57 0.03
CA HIS A 967 -18.28 -17.95 1.33
C HIS A 967 -18.97 -19.20 1.88
N LYS A 968 -18.29 -19.88 2.81
CA LYS A 968 -18.79 -21.05 3.56
C LYS A 968 -19.25 -22.20 2.67
N PHE A 969 -18.53 -22.47 1.58
CA PHE A 969 -18.71 -23.72 0.83
C PHE A 969 -18.09 -24.94 1.55
N GLY A 970 -17.30 -24.70 2.60
CA GLY A 970 -16.65 -25.73 3.39
C GLY A 970 -15.43 -26.34 2.67
N ILE A 971 -14.94 -27.47 3.19
CA ILE A 971 -13.77 -28.19 2.64
C ILE A 971 -14.11 -29.60 2.16
N ASP A 972 -15.33 -30.08 2.41
CA ASP A 972 -15.81 -31.40 2.00
C ASP A 972 -16.69 -31.28 0.76
N ARG A 973 -16.10 -31.56 -0.41
CA ARG A 973 -16.80 -31.53 -1.70
C ARG A 973 -18.06 -32.40 -1.72
N SER A 974 -18.11 -33.49 -0.96
CA SER A 974 -19.27 -34.41 -0.96
C SER A 974 -20.52 -33.78 -0.36
N LYS A 975 -20.36 -32.71 0.43
CA LYS A 975 -21.45 -31.97 1.07
C LYS A 975 -21.96 -30.79 0.25
N VAL A 976 -21.39 -30.53 -0.93
CA VAL A 976 -21.69 -29.34 -1.73
C VAL A 976 -22.40 -29.72 -3.02
N THR A 977 -23.59 -29.14 -3.21
CA THR A 977 -24.39 -29.30 -4.43
C THR A 977 -24.63 -27.93 -5.06
N LEU A 978 -24.15 -27.75 -6.29
CA LEU A 978 -24.51 -26.60 -7.12
C LEU A 978 -25.82 -26.91 -7.86
N GLN A 979 -26.77 -25.96 -7.85
CA GLN A 979 -28.01 -26.08 -8.61
C GLN A 979 -28.23 -24.87 -9.52
N VAL A 980 -28.80 -25.16 -10.70
CA VAL A 980 -29.16 -24.17 -11.72
C VAL A 980 -30.64 -24.27 -12.06
N ASP A 981 -31.35 -23.15 -12.06
CA ASP A 981 -32.71 -23.02 -12.60
C ASP A 981 -32.67 -22.20 -13.88
N TYR A 982 -32.81 -22.88 -15.02
CA TYR A 982 -32.83 -22.28 -16.36
C TYR A 982 -34.13 -21.54 -16.69
N GLN A 983 -35.06 -21.44 -15.74
CA GLN A 983 -36.37 -20.80 -15.90
C GLN A 983 -37.23 -21.39 -17.03
N ASN A 984 -37.01 -22.67 -17.36
CA ASN A 984 -37.72 -23.39 -18.42
C ASN A 984 -38.87 -24.27 -17.89
N GLY A 985 -39.27 -24.07 -16.62
CA GLY A 985 -40.30 -24.86 -15.95
C GLY A 985 -39.83 -26.21 -15.38
N GLN A 986 -38.56 -26.59 -15.56
CA GLN A 986 -38.00 -27.82 -14.98
C GLN A 986 -37.49 -27.63 -13.55
N GLY A 987 -37.43 -26.39 -13.06
CA GLY A 987 -36.93 -26.02 -11.74
C GLY A 987 -35.42 -26.25 -11.58
N TRP A 988 -34.99 -26.39 -10.33
CA TRP A 988 -33.58 -26.55 -9.96
C TRP A 988 -33.01 -27.90 -10.40
N LYS A 989 -31.93 -27.88 -11.17
CA LYS A 989 -31.15 -29.07 -11.54
C LYS A 989 -29.79 -29.05 -10.88
N ASN A 990 -29.37 -30.20 -10.36
CA ASN A 990 -28.00 -30.37 -9.87
C ASN A 990 -27.01 -30.26 -11.04
N THR A 991 -25.93 -29.53 -10.82
CA THR A 991 -24.88 -29.27 -11.80
C THR A 991 -23.53 -29.70 -11.21
N THR A 992 -22.74 -30.39 -12.02
CA THR A 992 -21.42 -30.92 -11.61
C THR A 992 -20.40 -29.81 -11.44
N ILE A 993 -19.76 -29.78 -10.28
CA ILE A 993 -18.68 -28.84 -9.94
C ILE A 993 -17.37 -29.38 -10.54
N SER A 994 -16.64 -28.58 -11.32
CA SER A 994 -15.32 -28.93 -11.87
C SER A 994 -14.17 -28.49 -10.96
N PHE A 995 -14.29 -27.33 -10.30
CA PHE A 995 -13.35 -26.86 -9.28
C PHE A 995 -14.07 -26.50 -7.98
N PHE A 996 -13.47 -26.83 -6.84
CA PHE A 996 -14.06 -26.66 -5.51
C PHE A 996 -13.07 -26.05 -4.52
N SER A 997 -13.49 -24.98 -3.86
CA SER A 997 -12.90 -24.43 -2.65
C SER A 997 -13.99 -23.89 -1.72
N GLY A 998 -13.59 -23.42 -0.54
CA GLY A 998 -14.49 -22.79 0.43
C GLY A 998 -15.04 -21.43 0.01
N ILE A 999 -14.43 -20.78 -0.99
CA ILE A 999 -14.83 -19.47 -1.53
C ILE A 999 -15.10 -19.44 -3.05
N ILE A 1000 -14.67 -20.46 -3.80
CA ILE A 1000 -14.83 -20.53 -5.26
C ILE A 1000 -15.38 -21.89 -5.68
N LEU A 1001 -16.41 -21.88 -6.52
CA LEU A 1001 -16.86 -23.04 -7.28
C LEU A 1001 -16.74 -22.75 -8.77
N MET A 1002 -16.29 -23.73 -9.55
CA MET A 1002 -16.41 -23.66 -11.02
C MET A 1002 -17.22 -24.85 -11.52
N THR A 1003 -17.94 -24.66 -12.61
CA THR A 1003 -18.60 -25.72 -13.36
C THR A 1003 -18.41 -25.48 -14.84
N ASP A 1004 -18.19 -26.57 -15.60
CA ASP A 1004 -18.14 -26.55 -17.06
C ASP A 1004 -19.40 -27.16 -17.70
N ASN A 1005 -20.48 -27.25 -16.92
CA ASN A 1005 -21.70 -27.96 -17.26
C ASN A 1005 -22.94 -27.05 -17.29
N ILE A 1006 -22.75 -25.76 -17.56
CA ILE A 1006 -23.87 -24.89 -17.93
C ILE A 1006 -24.31 -25.23 -19.35
N THR A 1007 -25.61 -25.43 -19.54
CA THR A 1007 -26.18 -25.62 -20.88
C THR A 1007 -26.15 -24.27 -21.61
N PRO A 1008 -25.48 -24.18 -22.78
CA PRO A 1008 -25.44 -22.95 -23.56
C PRO A 1008 -26.85 -22.38 -23.77
N THR A 1009 -27.07 -21.15 -23.33
CA THR A 1009 -28.37 -20.50 -23.37
C THR A 1009 -28.22 -18.98 -23.49
N SER A 1010 -29.17 -18.33 -24.15
CA SER A 1010 -29.31 -16.88 -24.19
C SER A 1010 -30.26 -16.33 -23.13
N THR A 1011 -30.94 -17.22 -22.38
CA THR A 1011 -31.89 -16.82 -21.33
C THR A 1011 -31.19 -16.67 -19.99
N PRO A 1012 -31.49 -15.63 -19.20
CA PRO A 1012 -31.05 -15.55 -17.81
C PRO A 1012 -31.47 -16.79 -17.01
N PHE A 1013 -30.65 -17.18 -16.06
CA PHE A 1013 -30.88 -18.33 -15.20
C PHE A 1013 -30.41 -18.05 -13.78
N TYR A 1014 -30.93 -18.77 -12.80
CA TYR A 1014 -30.49 -18.63 -11.41
C TYR A 1014 -29.53 -19.74 -11.01
N VAL A 1015 -28.56 -19.39 -10.17
CA VAL A 1015 -27.67 -20.35 -9.51
C VAL A 1015 -27.81 -20.24 -8.00
N ARG A 1016 -27.71 -21.38 -7.31
CA ARG A 1016 -27.62 -21.46 -5.85
C ARG A 1016 -26.74 -22.63 -5.43
N VAL A 1017 -26.25 -22.60 -4.21
CA VAL A 1017 -25.42 -23.67 -3.64
C VAL A 1017 -26.10 -24.22 -2.39
N ILE A 1018 -26.02 -25.53 -2.21
CA ILE A 1018 -26.48 -26.23 -1.00
C ILE A 1018 -25.25 -26.85 -0.34
N VAL A 1019 -24.98 -26.52 0.91
CA VAL A 1019 -23.86 -27.04 1.70
C VAL A 1019 -24.42 -27.70 2.95
N ASP A 1020 -24.25 -29.02 3.06
CA ASP A 1020 -24.73 -29.83 4.20
C ASP A 1020 -26.22 -29.57 4.52
N GLY A 1021 -27.05 -29.46 3.48
CA GLY A 1021 -28.48 -29.18 3.56
C GLY A 1021 -28.87 -27.70 3.74
N LYS A 1022 -27.91 -26.80 4.00
CA LYS A 1022 -28.15 -25.35 4.09
C LYS A 1022 -28.11 -24.72 2.69
N ILE A 1023 -29.14 -23.98 2.33
CA ILE A 1023 -29.29 -23.37 1.00
C ILE A 1023 -28.79 -21.92 1.04
N SER A 1024 -27.98 -21.53 0.06
CA SER A 1024 -27.51 -20.15 -0.10
C SER A 1024 -28.60 -19.21 -0.63
N ASN A 1025 -28.30 -17.92 -0.71
CA ASN A 1025 -29.00 -17.01 -1.62
C ASN A 1025 -28.85 -17.48 -3.07
N GLN A 1026 -29.71 -16.97 -3.96
CA GLN A 1026 -29.64 -17.22 -5.40
C GLN A 1026 -29.05 -16.01 -6.13
N LEU A 1027 -28.26 -16.26 -7.17
CA LEU A 1027 -27.76 -15.22 -8.07
C LEU A 1027 -28.38 -15.36 -9.45
N LEU A 1028 -28.79 -14.25 -10.04
CA LEU A 1028 -29.20 -14.19 -11.43
C LEU A 1028 -27.95 -14.10 -12.31
N VAL A 1029 -27.79 -15.07 -13.20
CA VAL A 1029 -26.73 -15.09 -14.21
C VAL A 1029 -27.36 -14.73 -15.55
N VAL A 1030 -26.76 -13.75 -16.23
CA VAL A 1030 -27.27 -13.25 -17.49
C VAL A 1030 -26.23 -13.52 -18.59
N PRO A 1031 -26.49 -14.48 -19.49
CA PRO A 1031 -25.57 -14.81 -20.57
C PRO A 1031 -25.37 -13.67 -21.56
N ILE A 1032 -24.13 -13.53 -22.04
CA ILE A 1032 -23.78 -12.59 -23.10
C ILE A 1032 -24.15 -13.20 -24.44
N VAL A 1033 -25.16 -12.65 -25.12
CA VAL A 1033 -25.58 -13.15 -26.45
C VAL A 1033 -24.53 -12.77 -27.50
N VAL A 1034 -23.89 -13.77 -28.10
CA VAL A 1034 -22.94 -13.59 -29.19
C VAL A 1034 -23.72 -13.33 -30.49
N GLY A 1035 -23.92 -12.06 -30.82
CA GLY A 1035 -24.58 -11.61 -32.06
C GLY A 1035 -24.67 -10.08 -32.13
N ASP A 1036 -24.95 -9.52 -33.32
CA ASP A 1036 -25.03 -8.07 -33.61
C ASP A 1036 -26.21 -7.33 -32.93
N SER A 1037 -26.76 -7.85 -31.83
CA SER A 1037 -27.75 -7.10 -31.07
C SER A 1037 -27.10 -5.91 -30.36
N PRO A 1038 -27.65 -4.70 -30.51
CA PRO A 1038 -27.09 -3.51 -29.89
C PRO A 1038 -27.23 -3.58 -28.37
N CYS A 1039 -26.23 -3.12 -27.62
CA CYS A 1039 -26.49 -2.72 -26.25
C CYS A 1039 -27.39 -1.48 -26.27
N SER A 1040 -28.48 -1.55 -25.52
CA SER A 1040 -29.30 -0.40 -25.20
C SER A 1040 -29.31 -0.20 -23.69
N TYR A 1041 -29.43 1.05 -23.29
CA TYR A 1041 -29.55 1.43 -21.89
C TYR A 1041 -30.71 2.41 -21.76
N GLU A 1042 -31.26 2.46 -20.56
CA GLU A 1042 -32.25 3.43 -20.15
C GLU A 1042 -31.71 4.17 -18.92
N VAL A 1043 -31.81 5.50 -18.91
CA VAL A 1043 -31.42 6.32 -17.77
C VAL A 1043 -32.70 6.81 -17.10
N ILE A 1044 -32.91 6.39 -15.86
CA ILE A 1044 -34.04 6.82 -15.03
C ILE A 1044 -33.48 7.77 -13.98
N GLN A 1045 -34.06 8.96 -13.85
CA GLN A 1045 -33.66 9.94 -12.82
C GLN A 1045 -34.83 10.23 -11.88
N SER A 1046 -34.55 10.30 -10.59
CA SER A 1046 -35.51 10.67 -9.56
C SER A 1046 -34.94 11.77 -8.67
N ILE A 1047 -35.77 12.75 -8.34
CA ILE A 1047 -35.43 13.82 -7.38
C ILE A 1047 -35.59 13.22 -5.97
N VAL A 1048 -34.52 13.20 -5.19
CA VAL A 1048 -34.50 12.69 -3.81
C VAL A 1048 -34.83 13.80 -2.83
N ALA A 1049 -34.25 14.98 -3.02
CA ALA A 1049 -34.48 16.15 -2.17
C ALA A 1049 -34.24 17.45 -2.95
N THR A 1050 -34.89 18.52 -2.50
CA THR A 1050 -34.64 19.89 -2.98
C THR A 1050 -34.57 20.83 -1.80
N TRP A 1051 -33.65 21.78 -1.80
CA TRP A 1051 -33.56 22.83 -0.77
C TRP A 1051 -33.12 24.14 -1.41
N ILE A 1052 -33.31 25.24 -0.69
CA ILE A 1052 -32.75 26.54 -1.05
C ILE A 1052 -31.67 26.84 -0.03
N ASP A 1053 -30.44 26.99 -0.50
CA ASP A 1053 -29.38 27.50 0.37
C ASP A 1053 -29.56 29.01 0.55
N SER A 1054 -29.66 29.44 1.81
CA SER A 1054 -29.51 30.84 2.24
C SER A 1054 -30.25 31.86 1.33
N GLU A 1055 -31.49 31.52 0.98
CA GLU A 1055 -32.46 32.29 0.16
C GLU A 1055 -32.16 32.55 -1.33
N LYS A 1056 -31.00 32.18 -1.90
CA LYS A 1056 -30.69 32.58 -3.30
C LYS A 1056 -30.62 31.48 -4.34
N TYR A 1057 -30.21 30.26 -3.97
CA TYR A 1057 -29.96 29.23 -4.99
C TYR A 1057 -30.71 27.93 -4.66
N PRO A 1058 -31.59 27.46 -5.56
CA PRO A 1058 -32.18 26.14 -5.43
C PRO A 1058 -31.11 25.07 -5.70
N TYR A 1059 -31.09 24.05 -4.85
CA TYR A 1059 -30.32 22.84 -5.02
C TYR A 1059 -31.25 21.64 -5.08
N LEU A 1060 -30.78 20.64 -5.81
CA LEU A 1060 -31.50 19.42 -6.11
C LEU A 1060 -30.52 18.27 -5.90
N GLN A 1061 -30.92 17.31 -5.09
CA GLN A 1061 -30.30 15.99 -5.01
C GLN A 1061 -31.10 15.02 -5.88
N ALA A 1062 -30.42 14.32 -6.77
CA ALA A 1062 -31.02 13.32 -7.63
C ALA A 1062 -30.35 11.95 -7.47
N SER A 1063 -31.12 10.90 -7.69
CA SER A 1063 -30.62 9.54 -7.90
C SER A 1063 -30.84 9.15 -9.35
N ILE A 1064 -29.77 8.69 -10.00
CA ILE A 1064 -29.81 8.08 -11.33
C ILE A 1064 -29.75 6.58 -11.18
N THR A 1065 -30.51 5.90 -12.03
CA THR A 1065 -30.38 4.48 -12.31
C THR A 1065 -30.12 4.29 -13.80
N ILE A 1066 -28.98 3.70 -14.14
CA ILE A 1066 -28.67 3.22 -15.50
C ILE A 1066 -29.13 1.77 -15.57
N LYS A 1067 -30.13 1.49 -16.39
CA LYS A 1067 -30.65 0.14 -16.62
C LYS A 1067 -30.17 -0.38 -17.96
N ASN A 1068 -29.61 -1.58 -18.00
CA ASN A 1068 -29.29 -2.23 -19.25
C ASN A 1068 -30.57 -2.85 -19.84
N THR A 1069 -31.11 -2.23 -20.90
CA THR A 1069 -32.29 -2.72 -21.61
C THR A 1069 -31.93 -3.62 -22.81
N GLY A 1070 -30.64 -3.72 -23.13
CA GLY A 1070 -30.14 -4.55 -24.22
C GLY A 1070 -30.01 -6.03 -23.83
N THR A 1071 -29.37 -6.81 -24.70
CA THR A 1071 -29.13 -8.25 -24.50
C THR A 1071 -27.65 -8.58 -24.24
N ARG A 1072 -26.78 -7.57 -24.17
CA ARG A 1072 -25.34 -7.70 -23.90
C ARG A 1072 -24.93 -6.84 -22.71
N PRO A 1073 -23.98 -7.28 -21.85
CA PRO A 1073 -23.51 -6.45 -20.76
C PRO A 1073 -22.85 -5.18 -21.27
N ILE A 1074 -23.14 -4.10 -20.56
CA ILE A 1074 -22.54 -2.80 -20.80
C ILE A 1074 -21.30 -2.72 -19.92
N LYS A 1075 -20.13 -2.54 -20.54
CA LYS A 1075 -18.85 -2.27 -19.88
C LYS A 1075 -18.38 -0.86 -20.22
N ALA A 1076 -17.51 -0.31 -19.37
CA ALA A 1076 -16.86 0.98 -19.58
C ALA A 1076 -17.88 2.11 -19.83
N PHE A 1077 -19.04 2.03 -19.17
CA PHE A 1077 -20.06 3.06 -19.26
C PHE A 1077 -19.49 4.36 -18.69
N SER A 1078 -19.39 5.37 -19.55
CA SER A 1078 -18.83 6.67 -19.27
C SER A 1078 -19.78 7.75 -19.76
N PHE A 1079 -19.87 8.85 -19.02
CA PHE A 1079 -20.77 9.95 -19.34
C PHE A 1079 -20.24 11.26 -18.75
N ILE A 1080 -20.77 12.38 -19.19
CA ILE A 1080 -20.51 13.70 -18.63
C ILE A 1080 -21.80 14.22 -17.97
N ILE A 1081 -21.68 14.73 -16.75
CA ILE A 1081 -22.70 15.55 -16.11
C ILE A 1081 -22.12 16.93 -15.87
N GLU A 1082 -22.75 17.96 -16.42
CA GLU A 1082 -22.39 19.36 -16.17
C GLU A 1082 -23.08 19.88 -14.91
N LYS A 1083 -22.53 20.95 -14.33
CA LYS A 1083 -23.10 21.71 -13.20
C LYS A 1083 -23.30 20.92 -11.89
N ILE A 1084 -22.52 19.85 -11.66
CA ILE A 1084 -22.48 19.19 -10.35
C ILE A 1084 -22.03 20.21 -9.31
N ALA A 1085 -22.91 20.48 -8.33
CA ALA A 1085 -22.63 21.42 -7.27
C ALA A 1085 -21.44 20.93 -6.44
N TYR A 1086 -20.34 21.67 -6.47
CA TYR A 1086 -19.14 21.39 -5.68
C TYR A 1086 -18.59 19.96 -5.86
N GLY A 1087 -18.83 19.31 -7.00
CA GLY A 1087 -18.39 17.93 -7.26
C GLY A 1087 -19.12 16.86 -6.41
N GLN A 1088 -20.28 17.18 -5.85
CA GLN A 1088 -21.11 16.27 -5.06
C GLN A 1088 -21.78 15.21 -5.96
N ILE A 1089 -21.04 14.16 -6.28
CA ILE A 1089 -21.53 12.95 -6.95
C ILE A 1089 -20.90 11.74 -6.27
N TRP A 1090 -21.67 10.67 -6.07
CA TRP A 1090 -21.22 9.46 -5.40
C TRP A 1090 -21.74 8.22 -6.10
N GLY A 1091 -21.00 7.12 -5.98
CA GLY A 1091 -21.28 5.87 -6.68
C GLY A 1091 -20.72 5.81 -8.09
N VAL A 1092 -19.82 6.71 -8.49
CA VAL A 1092 -19.11 6.64 -9.78
C VAL A 1092 -17.69 7.16 -9.60
N ASP A 1093 -16.77 6.72 -10.46
CA ASP A 1093 -15.39 7.18 -10.48
C ASP A 1093 -15.27 8.40 -11.41
N ALA A 1094 -14.52 9.43 -11.00
CA ALA A 1094 -14.30 10.63 -11.79
C ALA A 1094 -12.99 10.52 -12.59
N ASN A 1095 -13.06 10.69 -13.92
CA ASN A 1095 -11.92 10.59 -14.85
C ASN A 1095 -11.46 11.95 -15.39
N GLY A 1096 -11.71 13.04 -14.65
CA GLY A 1096 -11.42 14.41 -15.08
C GLY A 1096 -12.45 14.98 -16.07
N ASN A 1097 -12.43 16.29 -16.31
CA ASN A 1097 -13.32 16.99 -17.25
C ASN A 1097 -14.82 16.70 -17.05
N ASN A 1098 -15.28 16.54 -15.81
CA ASN A 1098 -16.67 16.13 -15.45
C ASN A 1098 -17.12 14.82 -16.11
N ARG A 1099 -16.17 13.97 -16.52
CA ARG A 1099 -16.44 12.64 -17.04
C ARG A 1099 -16.43 11.64 -15.89
N TYR A 1100 -17.46 10.81 -15.85
CA TYR A 1100 -17.65 9.79 -14.84
C TYR A 1100 -17.69 8.42 -15.50
N THR A 1101 -17.28 7.40 -14.75
CA THR A 1101 -17.36 6.00 -15.14
C THR A 1101 -17.95 5.16 -14.01
N LEU A 1102 -18.46 3.98 -14.35
CA LEU A 1102 -18.77 2.98 -13.34
C LEU A 1102 -17.53 2.69 -12.48
N PRO A 1103 -17.71 2.41 -11.18
CA PRO A 1103 -16.59 2.19 -10.30
C PRO A 1103 -15.84 0.91 -10.65
N SER A 1104 -14.54 0.88 -10.34
CA SER A 1104 -13.66 -0.28 -10.58
C SER A 1104 -14.18 -1.62 -10.03
N TYR A 1105 -14.95 -1.61 -8.93
CA TYR A 1105 -15.58 -2.80 -8.34
C TYR A 1105 -16.89 -3.23 -9.02
N ASN A 1106 -17.45 -2.42 -9.93
CA ASN A 1106 -18.69 -2.75 -10.65
C ASN A 1106 -18.66 -2.19 -12.09
N LEU A 1107 -17.71 -2.67 -12.89
CA LEU A 1107 -17.45 -2.18 -14.26
C LEU A 1107 -18.45 -2.66 -15.32
N ILE A 1108 -19.39 -3.53 -14.96
CA ILE A 1108 -20.28 -4.24 -15.89
C ILE A 1108 -21.72 -4.14 -15.40
N ILE A 1109 -22.62 -3.67 -16.25
CA ILE A 1109 -24.09 -3.77 -16.04
C ILE A 1109 -24.59 -4.89 -16.95
N ASN A 1110 -24.90 -6.06 -16.38
CA ASN A 1110 -25.43 -7.18 -17.17
C ASN A 1110 -26.83 -6.85 -17.74
N PRO A 1111 -27.30 -7.52 -18.78
CA PRO A 1111 -28.65 -7.31 -19.32
C PRO A 1111 -29.70 -7.45 -18.22
N ARG A 1112 -30.67 -6.51 -18.17
CA ARG A 1112 -31.70 -6.37 -17.12
C ARG A 1112 -31.22 -5.92 -15.74
N ASP A 1113 -29.91 -5.92 -15.47
CA ASP A 1113 -29.38 -5.27 -14.27
C ASP A 1113 -29.46 -3.75 -14.39
N GLN A 1114 -29.29 -3.11 -13.25
CA GLN A 1114 -29.23 -1.67 -13.17
C GLN A 1114 -28.16 -1.24 -12.18
N TYR A 1115 -27.61 -0.05 -12.41
CA TYR A 1115 -26.63 0.56 -11.55
C TYR A 1115 -27.11 1.95 -11.13
N SER A 1116 -27.13 2.22 -9.83
CA SER A 1116 -27.61 3.50 -9.30
C SER A 1116 -26.50 4.30 -8.65
N PHE A 1117 -26.54 5.61 -8.86
CA PHE A 1117 -25.65 6.58 -8.25
C PHE A 1117 -26.42 7.87 -7.93
N GLY A 1118 -25.80 8.81 -7.22
CA GLY A 1118 -26.47 10.05 -6.83
C GLY A 1118 -25.58 11.27 -7.01
N TYR A 1119 -26.20 12.43 -7.18
CA TYR A 1119 -25.51 13.70 -7.35
C TYR A 1119 -26.34 14.86 -6.83
N ILE A 1120 -25.68 16.00 -6.60
CA ILE A 1120 -26.31 17.29 -6.28
C ILE A 1120 -25.95 18.30 -7.36
N ILE A 1121 -26.94 19.07 -7.82
CA ILE A 1121 -26.73 20.24 -8.69
C ILE A 1121 -27.37 21.49 -8.11
N GLN A 1122 -26.86 22.64 -8.55
CA GLN A 1122 -27.51 23.94 -8.35
C GLN A 1122 -28.55 24.12 -9.47
N GLY A 1123 -29.84 24.01 -9.14
CA GLY A 1123 -30.95 24.06 -10.08
C GLY A 1123 -32.21 23.36 -9.57
N THR A 1124 -33.26 23.36 -10.38
CA THR A 1124 -34.56 22.74 -10.07
C THR A 1124 -34.90 21.53 -10.95
N THR A 1125 -34.06 21.20 -11.92
CA THR A 1125 -34.28 20.12 -12.89
C THR A 1125 -33.08 19.18 -12.92
N VAL A 1126 -33.32 17.87 -13.02
CA VAL A 1126 -32.26 16.86 -13.15
C VAL A 1126 -31.31 17.16 -14.32
N ALA A 1127 -30.04 16.80 -14.15
CA ALA A 1127 -29.00 17.02 -15.16
C ALA A 1127 -29.04 15.95 -16.26
N ASP A 1128 -28.77 16.34 -17.49
CA ASP A 1128 -28.67 15.41 -18.61
C ASP A 1128 -27.33 14.67 -18.60
N LEU A 1129 -27.37 13.37 -18.92
CA LEU A 1129 -26.16 12.59 -19.18
C LEU A 1129 -25.71 12.86 -20.62
N LYS A 1130 -24.63 13.62 -20.76
CA LYS A 1130 -24.05 13.97 -22.07
C LYS A 1130 -22.91 13.02 -22.43
N GLN A 1131 -22.65 12.90 -23.74
CA GLN A 1131 -21.52 12.15 -24.30
C GLN A 1131 -21.36 10.74 -23.70
N VAL A 1132 -22.48 10.03 -23.57
CA VAL A 1132 -22.48 8.66 -23.04
C VAL A 1132 -21.74 7.75 -24.02
N THR A 1133 -20.72 7.07 -23.54
CA THR A 1133 -19.94 6.06 -24.27
C THR A 1133 -19.90 4.78 -23.45
N TYR A 1134 -19.97 3.63 -24.11
CA TYR A 1134 -19.87 2.32 -23.48
C TYR A 1134 -19.41 1.29 -24.50
N THR A 1135 -18.92 0.16 -24.02
CA THR A 1135 -18.60 -1.01 -24.83
C THR A 1135 -19.54 -2.16 -24.50
N CYS A 1136 -19.91 -2.94 -25.52
CA CYS A 1136 -20.65 -4.17 -25.35
C CYS A 1136 -19.68 -5.32 -25.09
N LEU A 1137 -19.85 -6.06 -23.99
CA LEU A 1137 -19.20 -7.35 -23.82
C LEU A 1137 -19.88 -8.41 -24.66
#